data_AF-A0A4Q5KTC0-F1
#
_entry.id   AF-A0A4Q5KTC0-F1
#
_cell.length_a   1.000
_cell.length_b   1.000
_cell.length_c   1.000
_cell.angle_alpha   90.00
_cell.angle_beta   90.00
_cell.angle_gamma   90.00
#
_symmetry.space_group_name_H-M   'P 1'
#
loop_
_entity.id
_entity.type
_entity.pdbx_description
1 polymer ?
#
loop_
_entity_poly.entity_id
_entity_poly.type
_entity_poly.pdbx_seq_one_letter_code
_entity_poly.pdbx_strand_id
1 'polypeptide(L)'
;MMGNSYKPEKVYQQIQNIIDELILRLNSTTKDTSIRDANEAGREILDKLHTQVTEQLYCLEENAEWDTFTIAFYGETNAGKSTIIETLRILLKEELKKEQQAKFLKWQLKSGITKECIEKTRLEILEGENRIDEFDMAWREKERALLQAINHRKLETQQAQDRVKLAKESATLFERLIWLFKKIPEFKEYQTSYKLTKEAENDLNTQSKSYIDEKSTLSNALQRLELRNKEIEEKTKAAESFADGAIIGNGRSDFTLETQNYYFDVGGTRFNLLDVPGIEGKESKVSDAIWQAVHKAHAVFYVTGKASAPQKGDGKNPGTLEKIKQHLGAQSEVWTIYNKRIQNPIQLGMGPIISQGEQESLDDLDSKMIDYLGDSYQKHIGLSAYPAFLAASSCLLPGSRDASAQDKFLSKYDKQDILYKSNITALTKMFNESVVNDFKNKIVRSNQNKAKQVVDMALMDVTCLQKEKFGPLLGLLRSELSDTSAELNSHVELLRSRLRNKTKELIYDFSSKVREKTYKDINRDISNDEFQDYLKQNIETYQNELIEEIPNKIKLELTKFEEQIKDVVARFEAQTSEVMTTFNNMDQDDLSLNFKFNNGVNVWGVLGAVGGGALLFFTPVGWGVIAVSVATLVFQFYKAVRSFFSSSYKQSQQRQSTDENIENVAYDIEMNVESNLSQMMKDVEANIESINSTMETSIAHVESVNKKLNLAREELHSICKQLES
;
A
#
# COMPACT_ATOMS: atom_id res chain seq x y z
N MET A 1 -9.79 -14.18 34.12
CA MET A 1 -8.61 -14.98 34.51
C MET A 1 -8.45 -16.09 33.48
N MET A 2 -7.61 -15.90 32.45
CA MET A 2 -7.33 -16.92 31.43
C MET A 2 -5.95 -17.52 31.71
N GLY A 3 -5.95 -18.67 32.39
CA GLY A 3 -4.82 -19.58 32.40
C GLY A 3 -4.93 -20.51 31.19
N ASN A 4 -4.37 -20.09 30.06
CA ASN A 4 -4.05 -20.97 28.96
C ASN A 4 -2.75 -20.46 28.35
N SER A 5 -1.76 -21.35 28.24
CA SER A 5 -0.44 -21.12 27.64
C SER A 5 -0.54 -20.20 26.41
N TYR A 6 -0.20 -18.91 26.57
CA TYR A 6 -0.11 -17.95 25.46
C TYR A 6 1.00 -18.44 24.54
N LYS A 7 0.61 -19.11 23.44
CA LYS A 7 1.53 -19.46 22.36
C LYS A 7 1.58 -18.25 21.44
N PRO A 8 2.74 -17.58 21.30
CA PRO A 8 2.88 -16.41 20.43
C PRO A 8 2.38 -16.69 19.00
N GLU A 9 2.59 -17.90 18.51
CA GLU A 9 2.12 -18.45 17.23
C GLU A 9 0.61 -18.27 16.96
N LYS A 10 -0.21 -18.14 18.01
CA LYS A 10 -1.67 -18.04 17.88
C LYS A 10 -2.19 -16.60 17.77
N VAL A 11 -1.33 -15.59 17.84
CA VAL A 11 -1.75 -14.18 17.81
C VAL A 11 -2.51 -13.85 16.53
N TYR A 12 -2.02 -14.26 15.36
CA TYR A 12 -2.71 -14.03 14.08
C TYR A 12 -4.07 -14.72 14.03
N GLN A 13 -4.13 -16.00 14.40
CA GLN A 13 -5.38 -16.77 14.47
C GLN A 13 -6.38 -16.18 15.47
N GLN A 14 -5.92 -15.66 16.61
CA GLN A 14 -6.79 -15.03 17.60
C GLN A 14 -7.40 -13.75 17.06
N ILE A 15 -6.61 -12.89 16.42
CA ILE A 15 -7.09 -11.67 15.79
C ILE A 15 -8.08 -12.00 14.68
N GLN A 16 -7.75 -12.98 13.83
CA GLN A 16 -8.63 -13.46 12.77
C GLN A 16 -9.98 -13.94 13.35
N ASN A 17 -9.96 -14.78 14.38
CA ASN A 17 -11.20 -15.25 15.02
C ASN A 17 -12.03 -14.10 15.63
N ILE A 18 -11.39 -13.11 16.26
CA ILE A 18 -12.11 -11.95 16.82
C ILE A 18 -12.76 -11.14 15.71
N ILE A 19 -12.06 -10.95 14.59
CA ILE A 19 -12.57 -10.23 13.42
C ILE A 19 -13.70 -11.01 12.75
N ASP A 20 -13.54 -12.32 12.55
CA ASP A 20 -14.58 -13.22 12.05
C ASP A 20 -15.83 -13.19 12.92
N GLU A 21 -15.67 -13.26 14.25
CA GLU A 21 -16.78 -13.22 15.21
C GLU A 21 -17.46 -11.84 15.23
N LEU A 22 -16.69 -10.77 15.08
CA LEU A 22 -17.20 -9.41 14.92
C LEU A 22 -18.07 -9.32 13.67
N ILE A 23 -17.59 -9.79 12.52
CA ILE A 23 -18.34 -9.75 11.26
C ILE A 23 -19.58 -10.65 11.31
N LEU A 24 -19.48 -11.84 11.89
CA LEU A 24 -20.64 -12.71 12.12
C LEU A 24 -21.69 -12.03 13.01
N ARG A 25 -21.28 -11.32 14.07
CA ARG A 25 -22.20 -10.54 14.92
C ARG A 25 -22.83 -9.39 14.15
N LEU A 26 -22.06 -8.69 13.32
CA LEU A 26 -22.55 -7.62 12.43
C LEU A 26 -23.44 -8.14 11.29
N ASN A 27 -23.30 -9.42 10.89
CA ASN A 27 -24.07 -10.10 9.85
C ASN A 27 -25.27 -10.91 10.39
N SER A 28 -25.47 -10.99 11.70
CA SER A 28 -26.61 -11.70 12.29
C SER A 28 -27.95 -11.08 11.86
N THR A 29 -28.87 -11.93 11.42
CA THR A 29 -30.14 -11.58 10.79
C THR A 29 -31.16 -11.10 11.81
N THR A 30 -31.70 -9.89 11.59
CA THR A 30 -33.00 -9.50 12.15
C THR A 30 -34.09 -10.40 11.55
N LYS A 31 -35.06 -10.83 12.36
CA LYS A 31 -36.23 -11.63 11.93
C LYS A 31 -37.21 -10.86 11.03
N ASP A 32 -36.95 -9.57 10.82
CA ASP A 32 -37.81 -8.66 10.10
C ASP A 32 -37.43 -8.62 8.60
N THR A 33 -38.33 -9.06 7.74
CA THR A 33 -38.09 -9.21 6.30
C THR A 33 -37.88 -7.89 5.57
N SER A 34 -38.40 -6.77 6.10
CA SER A 34 -38.18 -5.41 5.57
C SER A 34 -36.75 -4.91 5.81
N ILE A 35 -36.08 -5.40 6.88
CA ILE A 35 -34.72 -5.02 7.26
C ILE A 35 -33.67 -5.84 6.50
N ARG A 36 -34.08 -6.91 5.80
CA ARG A 36 -33.17 -7.88 5.17
C ARG A 36 -32.53 -7.36 3.89
N ASP A 37 -33.31 -6.76 3.00
CA ASP A 37 -32.82 -6.29 1.68
C ASP A 37 -31.98 -5.00 1.82
N ALA A 38 -32.23 -4.21 2.87
CA ALA A 38 -31.51 -2.98 3.13
C ALA A 38 -30.25 -3.14 4.02
N ASN A 39 -29.92 -4.37 4.42
CA ASN A 39 -28.67 -4.70 5.12
C ASN A 39 -27.52 -5.05 4.16
N GLU A 40 -27.76 -5.23 2.86
CA GLU A 40 -26.81 -5.85 1.92
C GLU A 40 -25.56 -5.00 1.65
N ALA A 41 -25.72 -3.68 1.46
CA ALA A 41 -24.60 -2.77 1.17
C ALA A 41 -23.65 -2.56 2.38
N GLY A 42 -24.20 -2.48 3.60
CA GLY A 42 -23.38 -2.41 4.81
C GLY A 42 -22.61 -3.70 5.10
N ARG A 43 -23.14 -4.85 4.65
CA ARG A 43 -22.43 -6.13 4.69
C ARG A 43 -21.28 -6.16 3.69
N GLU A 44 -21.48 -5.67 2.48
CA GLU A 44 -20.44 -5.64 1.44
C GLU A 44 -19.20 -4.82 1.86
N ILE A 45 -19.38 -3.67 2.52
CA ILE A 45 -18.26 -2.88 3.05
C ILE A 45 -17.49 -3.66 4.12
N LEU A 46 -18.22 -4.27 5.06
CA LEU A 46 -17.62 -5.03 6.15
C LEU A 46 -16.94 -6.30 5.64
N ASP A 47 -17.48 -6.94 4.61
CA ASP A 47 -16.91 -8.12 3.95
C ASP A 47 -15.66 -7.78 3.11
N LYS A 48 -15.60 -6.59 2.48
CA LYS A 48 -14.37 -6.10 1.81
C LYS A 48 -13.25 -5.86 2.82
N LEU A 49 -13.54 -5.14 3.90
CA LEU A 49 -12.59 -4.91 5.00
C LEU A 49 -12.14 -6.24 5.64
N HIS A 50 -13.08 -7.17 5.83
CA HIS A 50 -12.79 -8.52 6.30
C HIS A 50 -11.77 -9.24 5.43
N THR A 51 -12.02 -9.24 4.12
CA THR A 51 -11.19 -9.93 3.14
C THR A 51 -9.78 -9.37 3.17
N GLN A 52 -9.65 -8.04 3.13
CA GLN A 52 -8.34 -7.36 3.17
C GLN A 52 -7.56 -7.68 4.45
N VAL A 53 -8.21 -7.61 5.62
CA VAL A 53 -7.55 -7.90 6.90
C VAL A 53 -7.18 -9.38 7.01
N THR A 54 -8.06 -10.28 6.57
CA THR A 54 -7.83 -11.73 6.60
C THR A 54 -6.66 -12.12 5.69
N GLU A 55 -6.61 -11.58 4.47
CA GLU A 55 -5.50 -11.82 3.54
C GLU A 55 -4.17 -11.32 4.11
N GLN A 56 -4.15 -10.15 4.75
CA GLN A 56 -2.94 -9.62 5.39
C GLN A 56 -2.50 -10.45 6.60
N LEU A 57 -3.43 -10.88 7.46
CA LEU A 57 -3.12 -11.75 8.60
C LEU A 57 -2.65 -13.13 8.16
N TYR A 58 -3.26 -13.70 7.12
CA TYR A 58 -2.83 -14.98 6.54
C TYR A 58 -1.41 -14.87 5.95
N CYS A 59 -1.13 -13.81 5.18
CA CYS A 59 0.20 -13.55 4.67
C CYS A 59 1.23 -13.42 5.80
N LEU A 60 0.88 -12.76 6.91
CA LEU A 60 1.74 -12.68 8.08
C LEU A 60 1.95 -14.05 8.74
N GLU A 61 0.90 -14.85 8.90
CA GLU A 61 0.98 -16.20 9.49
C GLU A 61 1.87 -17.13 8.66
N GLU A 62 1.71 -17.13 7.32
CA GLU A 62 2.49 -17.98 6.42
C GLU A 62 4.00 -17.65 6.44
N ASN A 63 4.34 -16.38 6.63
CA ASN A 63 5.72 -15.90 6.59
C ASN A 63 6.35 -15.70 7.99
N ALA A 64 5.57 -15.83 9.07
CA ALA A 64 6.04 -15.61 10.42
C ALA A 64 7.02 -16.70 10.87
N GLU A 65 8.14 -16.26 11.45
CA GLU A 65 9.12 -17.13 12.07
C GLU A 65 9.01 -16.99 13.59
N TRP A 66 8.82 -18.10 14.31
CA TRP A 66 8.56 -18.08 15.77
C TRP A 66 9.69 -18.66 16.61
N ASP A 67 10.53 -19.51 16.01
CA ASP A 67 11.61 -20.22 16.71
C ASP A 67 12.99 -19.65 16.43
N THR A 68 13.19 -19.04 15.25
CA THR A 68 14.50 -18.59 14.77
C THR A 68 14.52 -17.08 14.58
N PHE A 69 15.43 -16.38 15.27
CA PHE A 69 15.56 -14.92 15.06
C PHE A 69 16.16 -14.64 13.69
N THR A 70 15.30 -14.28 12.75
CA THR A 70 15.70 -13.96 11.38
C THR A 70 16.03 -12.48 11.23
N ILE A 71 17.19 -12.17 10.62
CA ILE A 71 17.65 -10.82 10.33
C ILE A 71 17.89 -10.67 8.83
N ALA A 72 17.28 -9.67 8.20
CA ALA A 72 17.51 -9.39 6.79
C ALA A 72 18.63 -8.37 6.57
N PHE A 73 19.57 -8.67 5.67
CA PHE A 73 20.52 -7.73 5.11
C PHE A 73 19.93 -7.14 3.83
N TYR A 74 19.39 -5.94 3.97
CA TYR A 74 18.71 -5.17 2.94
C TYR A 74 19.60 -3.99 2.52
N GLY A 75 19.52 -3.46 1.29
CA GLY A 75 20.26 -2.23 0.95
C GLY A 75 20.79 -2.14 -0.47
N GLU A 76 21.55 -1.08 -0.75
CA GLU A 76 21.96 -0.69 -2.10
C GLU A 76 22.77 -1.80 -2.81
N THR A 77 22.70 -1.81 -4.14
CA THR A 77 23.54 -2.69 -4.96
C THR A 77 25.00 -2.29 -4.77
N ASN A 78 25.89 -3.29 -4.58
CA ASN A 78 27.33 -3.05 -4.33
C ASN A 78 27.64 -2.29 -3.01
N ALA A 79 26.71 -2.23 -2.03
CA ALA A 79 27.00 -1.68 -0.71
C ALA A 79 27.94 -2.57 0.16
N GLY A 80 28.22 -3.79 -0.29
CA GLY A 80 29.07 -4.76 0.43
C GLY A 80 28.33 -5.67 1.41
N LYS A 81 27.02 -5.89 1.19
CA LYS A 81 26.18 -6.82 1.98
C LYS A 81 26.81 -8.21 2.11
N SER A 82 27.10 -8.86 0.98
CA SER A 82 27.68 -10.20 0.98
C SER A 82 29.08 -10.25 1.59
N THR A 83 29.85 -9.15 1.58
CA THR A 83 31.13 -9.05 2.31
C THR A 83 30.91 -9.07 3.82
N ILE A 84 29.90 -8.35 4.33
CA ILE A 84 29.56 -8.36 5.76
C ILE A 84 29.08 -9.76 6.16
N ILE A 85 28.14 -10.34 5.41
CA ILE A 85 27.59 -11.67 5.68
C ILE A 85 28.71 -12.72 5.67
N GLU A 86 29.57 -12.73 4.65
CA GLU A 86 30.69 -13.67 4.58
C GLU A 86 31.65 -13.51 5.76
N THR A 87 31.91 -12.27 6.18
CA THR A 87 32.74 -12.00 7.37
C THR A 87 32.09 -12.56 8.64
N LEU A 88 30.78 -12.36 8.83
CA LEU A 88 30.04 -12.90 9.97
C LEU A 88 30.00 -14.42 9.96
N ARG A 89 29.78 -15.05 8.80
CA ARG A 89 29.82 -16.51 8.62
C ARG A 89 31.13 -17.11 9.13
N ILE A 90 32.26 -16.45 8.84
CA ILE A 90 33.58 -16.87 9.31
C ILE A 90 33.76 -16.61 10.82
N LEU A 91 33.51 -15.38 11.27
CA LEU A 91 33.76 -14.98 12.67
C LEU A 91 32.86 -15.70 13.68
N LEU A 92 31.60 -15.91 13.32
CA LEU A 92 30.59 -16.59 14.14
C LEU A 92 30.52 -18.10 13.87
N LYS A 93 31.42 -18.63 13.05
CA LYS A 93 31.62 -20.08 12.86
C LYS A 93 30.37 -20.81 12.34
N GLU A 94 29.76 -20.27 11.29
CA GLU A 94 28.61 -20.88 10.59
C GLU A 94 28.93 -22.29 10.08
N GLU A 95 28.01 -23.24 10.23
CA GLU A 95 28.29 -24.67 9.98
C GLU A 95 28.58 -24.99 8.51
N LEU A 96 27.80 -24.49 7.55
CA LEU A 96 28.08 -24.69 6.13
C LEU A 96 29.40 -24.01 5.73
N LYS A 97 29.74 -22.87 6.34
CA LYS A 97 31.02 -22.20 6.11
C LYS A 97 32.19 -23.06 6.60
N LYS A 98 32.09 -23.69 7.78
CA LYS A 98 33.10 -24.66 8.25
C LYS A 98 33.25 -25.83 7.29
N GLU A 99 32.13 -26.37 6.78
CA GLU A 99 32.17 -27.45 5.79
C GLU A 99 32.83 -27.02 4.48
N GLN A 100 32.52 -25.82 3.99
CA GLN A 100 33.16 -25.22 2.81
C GLN A 100 34.67 -25.07 3.03
N GLN A 101 35.09 -24.51 4.15
CA GLN A 101 36.51 -24.39 4.51
C GLN A 101 37.19 -25.75 4.64
N ALA A 102 36.53 -26.76 5.22
CA ALA A 102 37.07 -28.11 5.30
C ALA A 102 37.24 -28.76 3.91
N LYS A 103 36.30 -28.54 2.98
CA LYS A 103 36.42 -28.97 1.58
C LYS A 103 37.58 -28.27 0.88
N PHE A 104 37.74 -26.96 1.10
CA PHE A 104 38.86 -26.19 0.56
C PHE A 104 40.20 -26.70 1.08
N LEU A 105 40.35 -26.92 2.39
CA LEU A 105 41.58 -27.46 2.98
C LEU A 105 41.91 -28.87 2.44
N LYS A 106 40.91 -29.74 2.28
CA LYS A 106 41.09 -31.06 1.63
C LYS A 106 41.54 -30.93 0.18
N TRP A 107 40.96 -29.99 -0.58
CA TRP A 107 41.41 -29.71 -1.94
C TRP A 107 42.85 -29.22 -1.96
N GLN A 108 43.21 -28.28 -1.07
CA GLN A 108 44.56 -27.72 -1.00
C GLN A 108 45.62 -28.78 -0.67
N LEU A 109 45.33 -29.67 0.27
CA LEU A 109 46.18 -30.81 0.61
C LEU A 109 46.33 -31.79 -0.57
N LYS A 110 45.25 -32.07 -1.30
CA LYS A 110 45.25 -32.99 -2.44
C LYS A 110 45.95 -32.40 -3.67
N SER A 111 45.77 -31.11 -3.94
CA SER A 111 46.31 -30.44 -5.11
C SER A 111 47.77 -30.03 -4.93
N GLY A 112 48.19 -29.78 -3.69
CA GLY A 112 49.51 -29.21 -3.37
C GLY A 112 49.68 -27.77 -3.85
N ILE A 113 48.60 -27.12 -4.28
CA ILE A 113 48.64 -25.76 -4.82
C ILE A 113 48.66 -24.77 -3.66
N THR A 114 49.80 -24.10 -3.51
CA THR A 114 49.99 -23.02 -2.55
C THR A 114 50.23 -21.71 -3.27
N LYS A 115 50.09 -20.60 -2.53
CA LYS A 115 50.41 -19.27 -3.04
C LYS A 115 51.87 -19.18 -3.52
N GLU A 116 52.79 -19.74 -2.75
CA GLU A 116 54.22 -19.80 -3.09
C GLU A 116 54.47 -20.57 -4.39
N CYS A 117 53.76 -21.68 -4.62
CA CYS A 117 53.86 -22.45 -5.86
C CYS A 117 53.41 -21.63 -7.08
N ILE A 118 52.32 -20.87 -6.96
CA ILE A 118 51.82 -20.00 -8.04
C ILE A 118 52.81 -18.88 -8.33
N GLU A 119 53.23 -18.14 -7.31
CA GLU A 119 54.15 -17.01 -7.47
C GLU A 119 55.50 -17.48 -8.02
N LYS A 120 56.02 -18.61 -7.55
CA LYS A 120 57.24 -19.20 -8.12
C LYS A 120 57.09 -19.55 -9.60
N THR A 121 55.97 -20.17 -9.98
CA THR A 121 55.73 -20.53 -11.40
C THR A 121 55.64 -19.28 -12.28
N ARG A 122 54.96 -18.21 -11.80
CA ARG A 122 54.88 -16.93 -12.51
C ARG A 122 56.25 -16.25 -12.66
N LEU A 123 57.07 -16.27 -11.62
CA LEU A 123 58.44 -15.75 -11.67
C LEU A 123 59.32 -16.55 -12.65
N GLU A 124 59.23 -17.88 -12.64
CA GLU A 124 59.98 -18.74 -13.57
C GLU A 124 59.58 -18.48 -15.05
N ILE A 125 58.30 -18.20 -15.31
CA ILE A 125 57.82 -17.78 -16.64
C ILE A 125 58.45 -16.45 -17.04
N LEU A 126 58.35 -15.43 -16.17
CA LEU A 126 58.92 -14.11 -16.45
C LEU A 126 60.44 -14.16 -16.67
N GLU A 127 61.17 -14.93 -15.86
CA GLU A 127 62.60 -15.16 -16.06
C GLU A 127 62.89 -15.89 -17.37
N GLY A 128 62.05 -16.85 -17.75
CA GLY A 128 62.16 -17.58 -19.02
C GLY A 128 61.94 -16.68 -20.23
N GLU A 129 60.94 -15.81 -20.19
CA GLU A 129 60.68 -14.78 -21.21
C GLU A 129 61.88 -13.84 -21.36
N ASN A 130 62.39 -13.29 -20.24
CA ASN A 130 63.55 -12.41 -20.23
C ASN A 130 64.80 -13.10 -20.81
N ARG A 131 65.05 -14.38 -20.49
CA ARG A 131 66.18 -15.15 -21.05
C ARG A 131 66.09 -15.32 -22.56
N ILE A 132 64.90 -15.54 -23.10
CA ILE A 132 64.69 -15.63 -24.55
C ILE A 132 64.98 -14.29 -25.21
N ASP A 133 64.49 -13.20 -24.62
CA ASP A 133 64.73 -11.85 -25.13
C ASP A 133 66.21 -11.47 -25.12
N GLU A 134 66.92 -11.75 -24.02
CA GLU A 134 68.38 -11.55 -23.92
C GLU A 134 69.14 -12.40 -24.96
N PHE A 135 68.75 -13.67 -25.12
CA PHE A 135 69.35 -14.57 -26.10
C PHE A 135 69.13 -14.08 -27.54
N ASP A 136 67.92 -13.62 -27.86
CA ASP A 136 67.57 -13.02 -29.15
C ASP A 136 68.37 -11.74 -29.43
N MET A 137 68.55 -10.88 -28.42
CA MET A 137 69.36 -9.67 -28.56
C MET A 137 70.83 -10.00 -28.83
N ALA A 138 71.41 -10.93 -28.06
CA ALA A 138 72.79 -11.38 -28.25
C ALA A 138 72.99 -12.01 -29.64
N TRP A 139 72.04 -12.83 -30.10
CA TRP A 139 72.07 -13.39 -31.45
C TRP A 139 72.02 -12.30 -32.53
N ARG A 140 71.11 -11.33 -32.42
CA ARG A 140 71.00 -10.23 -33.39
C ARG A 140 72.29 -9.43 -33.51
N GLU A 141 72.98 -9.18 -32.41
CA GLU A 141 74.28 -8.51 -32.42
C GLU A 141 75.34 -9.35 -33.15
N LYS A 142 75.42 -10.64 -32.81
CA LYS A 142 76.36 -11.59 -33.42
C LYS A 142 76.11 -11.78 -34.92
N GLU A 143 74.85 -11.97 -35.31
CA GLU A 143 74.41 -12.08 -36.70
C GLU A 143 74.80 -10.84 -37.50
N ARG A 144 74.59 -9.64 -36.94
CA ARG A 144 74.95 -8.37 -37.58
C ARG A 144 76.46 -8.29 -37.83
N ALA A 145 77.29 -8.69 -36.86
CA ALA A 145 78.75 -8.74 -37.01
C ALA A 145 79.20 -9.74 -38.08
N LEU A 146 78.61 -10.94 -38.11
CA LEU A 146 78.89 -11.96 -39.12
C LEU A 146 78.49 -11.49 -40.53
N LEU A 147 77.32 -10.88 -40.67
CA LEU A 147 76.86 -10.33 -41.95
C LEU A 147 77.76 -9.19 -42.44
N GLN A 148 78.21 -8.31 -41.55
CA GLN A 148 79.19 -7.27 -41.89
C GLN A 148 80.50 -7.88 -42.37
N ALA A 149 81.01 -8.90 -41.70
CA ALA A 149 82.23 -9.62 -42.11
C ALA A 149 82.06 -10.32 -43.47
N ILE A 150 80.91 -10.97 -43.71
CA ILE A 150 80.58 -11.59 -45.00
C ILE A 150 80.51 -10.54 -46.11
N ASN A 151 79.84 -9.41 -45.87
CA ASN A 151 79.73 -8.31 -46.84
C ASN A 151 81.11 -7.74 -47.20
N HIS A 152 81.99 -7.57 -46.21
CA HIS A 152 83.36 -7.15 -46.45
C HIS A 152 84.11 -8.16 -47.33
N ARG A 153 84.04 -9.46 -47.01
CA ARG A 153 84.68 -10.52 -47.81
C ARG A 153 84.10 -10.65 -49.23
N LYS A 154 82.79 -10.43 -49.40
CA LYS A 154 82.15 -10.37 -50.71
C LYS A 154 82.70 -9.22 -51.55
N LEU A 155 82.90 -8.05 -50.95
CA LEU A 155 83.52 -6.91 -51.62
C LEU A 155 84.97 -7.24 -52.04
N GLU A 156 85.77 -7.82 -51.15
CA GLU A 156 87.14 -8.27 -51.48
C GLU A 156 87.16 -9.31 -52.62
N THR A 157 86.20 -10.24 -52.61
CA THR A 157 86.05 -11.26 -53.65
C THR A 157 85.68 -10.64 -54.99
N GLN A 158 84.77 -9.66 -54.99
CA GLN A 158 84.40 -8.91 -56.18
C GLN A 158 85.59 -8.12 -56.73
N GLN A 159 86.33 -7.42 -55.87
CA GLN A 159 87.54 -6.70 -56.27
C GLN A 159 88.59 -7.64 -56.87
N ALA A 160 88.82 -8.81 -56.27
CA ALA A 160 89.72 -9.81 -56.82
C ALA A 160 89.23 -10.37 -58.18
N GLN A 161 87.92 -10.54 -58.34
CA GLN A 161 87.30 -10.95 -59.61
C GLN A 161 87.48 -9.88 -60.70
N ASP A 162 87.30 -8.61 -60.36
CA ASP A 162 87.48 -7.49 -61.27
C ASP A 162 88.97 -7.37 -61.69
N ARG A 163 89.91 -7.58 -60.76
CA ARG A 163 91.35 -7.68 -61.08
C ARG A 163 91.66 -8.82 -62.05
N VAL A 164 91.04 -10.00 -61.89
CA VAL A 164 91.17 -11.10 -62.84
C VAL A 164 90.62 -10.74 -64.23
N LYS A 165 89.48 -10.05 -64.28
CA LYS A 165 88.86 -9.62 -65.54
C LYS A 165 89.73 -8.60 -66.27
N LEU A 166 90.20 -7.58 -65.56
CA LEU A 166 91.14 -6.57 -66.08
C LEU A 166 92.42 -7.23 -66.60
N ALA A 167 93.05 -8.12 -65.82
CA ALA A 167 94.24 -8.83 -66.25
C ALA A 167 94.02 -9.59 -67.56
N LYS A 168 92.87 -10.27 -67.72
CA LYS A 168 92.51 -10.97 -68.97
C LYS A 168 92.29 -10.02 -70.15
N GLU A 169 91.66 -8.87 -69.93
CA GLU A 169 91.36 -7.87 -70.96
C GLU A 169 92.64 -7.15 -71.45
N SER A 170 93.60 -6.89 -70.55
CA SER A 170 94.87 -6.21 -70.86
C SER A 170 96.01 -7.14 -71.31
N ALA A 171 95.75 -8.43 -71.52
CA ALA A 171 96.78 -9.45 -71.77
C ALA A 171 97.33 -9.46 -73.21
N THR A 172 98.65 -9.48 -73.35
CA THR A 172 99.38 -9.63 -74.63
C THR A 172 99.31 -11.07 -75.19
N LEU A 173 99.55 -11.27 -76.49
CA LEU A 173 99.54 -12.61 -77.14
C LEU A 173 100.49 -13.62 -76.46
N PHE A 174 101.63 -13.14 -75.96
CA PHE A 174 102.62 -13.98 -75.27
C PHE A 174 102.20 -14.33 -73.83
N GLU A 175 101.59 -13.40 -73.08
CA GLU A 175 101.05 -13.66 -71.74
C GLU A 175 99.90 -14.68 -71.76
N ARG A 176 99.02 -14.60 -72.77
CA ARG A 176 97.96 -15.59 -72.99
C ARG A 176 98.52 -16.99 -73.26
N LEU A 177 99.68 -17.11 -73.90
CA LEU A 177 100.35 -18.37 -74.20
C LEU A 177 101.04 -18.97 -72.95
N ILE A 178 101.61 -18.13 -72.08
CA ILE A 178 102.13 -18.55 -70.76
C ILE A 178 101.01 -19.06 -69.86
N TRP A 179 99.81 -18.46 -69.92
CA TRP A 179 98.66 -18.88 -69.11
C TRP A 179 98.10 -20.26 -69.44
N LEU A 180 98.46 -20.86 -70.60
CA LEU A 180 98.15 -22.26 -70.90
C LEU A 180 98.91 -23.24 -70.00
N PHE A 181 100.06 -22.82 -69.45
CA PHE A 181 100.94 -23.67 -68.64
C PHE A 181 101.12 -23.19 -67.19
N LYS A 182 100.69 -21.95 -66.85
CA LYS A 182 100.78 -21.40 -65.47
C LYS A 182 99.58 -20.51 -65.12
N LYS A 183 98.92 -20.77 -63.98
CA LYS A 183 97.73 -20.02 -63.52
C LYS A 183 98.05 -18.53 -63.28
N ILE A 184 97.09 -17.68 -63.62
CA ILE A 184 97.08 -16.23 -63.36
C ILE A 184 97.20 -15.97 -61.85
N PRO A 185 98.17 -15.16 -61.35
CA PRO A 185 98.32 -14.85 -59.93
C PRO A 185 97.04 -14.28 -59.28
N GLU A 186 96.39 -13.33 -59.96
CA GLU A 186 95.13 -12.70 -59.55
C GLU A 186 93.98 -13.73 -59.44
N PHE A 187 94.03 -14.80 -60.24
CA PHE A 187 93.06 -15.89 -60.14
C PHE A 187 93.24 -16.72 -58.87
N LYS A 188 94.47 -16.87 -58.38
CA LYS A 188 94.74 -17.52 -57.08
C LYS A 188 94.23 -16.68 -55.90
N GLU A 189 94.37 -15.35 -56.00
CA GLU A 189 93.79 -14.42 -55.02
C GLU A 189 92.26 -14.52 -55.00
N TYR A 190 91.61 -14.47 -56.16
CA TYR A 190 90.16 -14.67 -56.28
C TYR A 190 89.69 -16.01 -55.71
N GLN A 191 90.40 -17.11 -56.00
CA GLN A 191 90.06 -18.42 -55.45
C GLN A 191 90.14 -18.45 -53.92
N THR A 192 91.13 -17.74 -53.35
CA THR A 192 91.33 -17.66 -51.90
C THR A 192 90.25 -16.81 -51.24
N SER A 193 89.94 -15.63 -51.78
CA SER A 193 88.87 -14.75 -51.26
C SER A 193 87.48 -15.38 -51.41
N TYR A 194 87.23 -16.06 -52.54
CA TYR A 194 86.00 -16.84 -52.76
C TYR A 194 85.82 -17.94 -51.71
N LYS A 195 86.89 -18.73 -51.44
CA LYS A 195 86.86 -19.78 -50.41
C LYS A 195 86.60 -19.20 -49.03
N LEU A 196 87.30 -18.13 -48.66
CA LEU A 196 87.12 -17.44 -47.38
C LEU A 196 85.72 -16.84 -47.21
N THR A 197 85.10 -16.36 -48.28
CA THR A 197 83.71 -15.90 -48.28
C THR A 197 82.75 -17.07 -48.05
N LYS A 198 82.96 -18.20 -48.73
CA LYS A 198 82.15 -19.42 -48.54
C LYS A 198 82.30 -20.02 -47.14
N GLU A 199 83.50 -20.00 -46.57
CA GLU A 199 83.74 -20.40 -45.18
C GLU A 199 82.98 -19.51 -44.20
N ALA A 200 82.96 -18.19 -44.40
CA ALA A 200 82.19 -17.25 -43.57
C ALA A 200 80.66 -17.42 -43.72
N GLU A 201 80.16 -17.66 -44.94
CA GLU A 201 78.74 -17.98 -45.16
C GLU A 201 78.34 -19.30 -44.47
N ASN A 202 79.21 -20.31 -44.50
CA ASN A 202 78.98 -21.59 -43.82
C ASN A 202 79.02 -21.44 -42.29
N ASP A 203 79.90 -20.58 -41.76
CA ASP A 203 79.96 -20.26 -40.33
C ASP A 203 78.66 -19.60 -39.86
N LEU A 204 78.16 -18.58 -40.58
CA LEU A 204 76.85 -17.98 -40.30
C LEU A 204 75.73 -19.02 -40.31
N ASN A 205 75.67 -19.89 -41.32
CA ASN A 205 74.67 -20.95 -41.40
C ASN A 205 74.76 -21.93 -40.21
N THR A 206 75.97 -22.28 -39.78
CA THR A 206 76.20 -23.19 -38.65
C THR A 206 75.76 -22.56 -37.34
N GLN A 207 76.15 -21.30 -37.11
CA GLN A 207 75.76 -20.57 -35.91
C GLN A 207 74.26 -20.26 -35.88
N SER A 208 73.64 -19.98 -37.03
CA SER A 208 72.20 -19.77 -37.14
C SER A 208 71.41 -21.03 -36.79
N LYS A 209 71.86 -22.21 -37.24
CA LYS A 209 71.28 -23.50 -36.81
C LYS A 209 71.41 -23.71 -35.30
N SER A 210 72.60 -23.48 -34.74
CA SER A 210 72.83 -23.58 -33.29
C SER A 210 71.90 -22.64 -32.50
N TYR A 211 71.71 -21.41 -32.97
CA TYR A 211 70.78 -20.46 -32.37
C TYR A 211 69.33 -20.95 -32.43
N ILE A 212 68.87 -21.48 -33.58
CA ILE A 212 67.50 -22.02 -33.72
C ILE A 212 67.28 -23.19 -32.75
N ASP A 213 68.25 -24.10 -32.64
CA ASP A 213 68.15 -25.28 -31.77
C ASP A 213 68.12 -24.90 -30.28
N GLU A 214 68.98 -23.97 -29.86
CA GLU A 214 69.04 -23.49 -28.48
C GLU A 214 67.79 -22.65 -28.13
N LYS A 215 67.35 -21.77 -29.04
CA LYS A 215 66.10 -21.03 -28.91
C LYS A 215 64.91 -21.97 -28.77
N SER A 216 64.84 -23.01 -29.61
CA SER A 216 63.78 -24.02 -29.52
C SER A 216 63.79 -24.71 -28.15
N THR A 217 64.96 -25.01 -27.61
CA THR A 217 65.10 -25.60 -26.26
C THR A 217 64.58 -24.67 -25.17
N LEU A 218 64.94 -23.38 -25.21
CA LEU A 218 64.45 -22.36 -24.27
C LEU A 218 62.93 -22.16 -24.41
N SER A 219 62.41 -22.04 -25.63
CA SER A 219 60.97 -21.91 -25.88
C SER A 219 60.19 -23.13 -25.42
N ASN A 220 60.71 -24.35 -25.61
CA ASN A 220 60.08 -25.58 -25.11
C ASN A 220 60.06 -25.62 -23.57
N ALA A 221 61.10 -25.12 -22.91
CA ALA A 221 61.13 -25.02 -21.45
C ALA A 221 60.08 -24.01 -20.94
N LEU A 222 59.97 -22.85 -21.58
CA LEU A 222 58.95 -21.84 -21.27
C LEU A 222 57.53 -22.40 -21.49
N GLN A 223 57.28 -23.07 -22.61
CA GLN A 223 55.97 -23.67 -22.91
C GLN A 223 55.54 -24.69 -21.84
N ARG A 224 56.47 -25.46 -21.25
CA ARG A 224 56.17 -26.38 -20.15
C ARG A 224 55.76 -25.63 -18.87
N LEU A 225 56.39 -24.49 -18.58
CA LEU A 225 56.01 -23.65 -17.44
C LEU A 225 54.63 -23.01 -17.65
N GLU A 226 54.34 -22.51 -18.86
CA GLU A 226 53.03 -21.98 -19.22
C GLU A 226 51.92 -23.04 -19.12
N LEU A 227 52.17 -24.27 -19.58
CA LEU A 227 51.24 -25.39 -19.46
C LEU A 227 50.97 -25.71 -17.98
N ARG A 228 52.03 -25.77 -17.16
CA ARG A 228 51.89 -25.96 -15.71
C ARG A 228 51.08 -24.83 -15.07
N ASN A 229 51.28 -23.58 -15.46
CA ASN A 229 50.50 -22.45 -14.96
C ASN A 229 49.02 -22.60 -15.33
N LYS A 230 48.70 -22.99 -16.57
CA LYS A 230 47.31 -23.29 -16.98
C LYS A 230 46.68 -24.42 -16.16
N GLU A 231 47.41 -25.51 -15.92
CA GLU A 231 46.91 -26.60 -15.06
C GLU A 231 46.63 -26.13 -13.63
N ILE A 232 47.48 -25.25 -13.09
CA ILE A 232 47.27 -24.66 -11.76
C ILE A 232 46.01 -23.77 -11.77
N GLU A 233 45.82 -22.94 -12.80
CA GLU A 233 44.62 -22.12 -12.96
C GLU A 233 43.34 -22.97 -13.03
N GLU A 234 43.33 -24.04 -13.82
CA GLU A 234 42.19 -24.96 -13.94
C GLU A 234 41.87 -25.66 -12.61
N LYS A 235 42.89 -26.17 -11.91
CA LYS A 235 42.71 -26.80 -10.60
C LYS A 235 42.24 -25.80 -9.54
N THR A 236 42.67 -24.55 -9.63
CA THR A 236 42.28 -23.46 -8.73
C THR A 236 40.83 -23.04 -8.95
N LYS A 237 40.37 -22.98 -10.21
CA LYS A 237 38.95 -22.74 -10.54
C LYS A 237 38.00 -23.73 -9.87
N ALA A 238 38.41 -25.01 -9.79
CA ALA A 238 37.61 -26.04 -9.14
C ALA A 238 37.42 -25.82 -7.61
N ALA A 239 38.21 -24.94 -6.99
CA ALA A 239 38.12 -24.60 -5.57
C ALA A 239 37.37 -23.29 -5.28
N GLU A 240 36.97 -22.53 -6.30
CA GLU A 240 36.37 -21.20 -6.14
C GLU A 240 35.11 -21.22 -5.28
N SER A 241 34.25 -22.23 -5.46
CA SER A 241 32.99 -22.37 -4.72
C SER A 241 33.16 -22.72 -3.25
N PHE A 242 34.35 -23.18 -2.83
CA PHE A 242 34.64 -23.53 -1.43
C PHE A 242 35.50 -22.47 -0.72
N ALA A 243 36.03 -21.50 -1.47
CA ALA A 243 36.93 -20.48 -0.95
C ALA A 243 36.17 -19.44 -0.10
N ASP A 244 36.90 -18.81 0.82
CA ASP A 244 36.43 -17.60 1.49
C ASP A 244 36.21 -16.48 0.46
N GLY A 245 35.03 -15.86 0.49
CA GLY A 245 34.64 -14.84 -0.47
C GLY A 245 33.84 -15.34 -1.67
N ALA A 246 33.48 -16.63 -1.73
CA ALA A 246 32.71 -17.20 -2.85
C ALA A 246 31.36 -16.49 -3.11
N ILE A 247 30.74 -15.92 -2.06
CA ILE A 247 29.48 -15.15 -2.18
C ILE A 247 29.71 -13.65 -2.41
N ILE A 248 30.96 -13.17 -2.37
CA ILE A 248 31.29 -11.75 -2.58
C ILE A 248 31.37 -11.49 -4.09
N GLY A 249 30.37 -10.78 -4.62
CA GLY A 249 30.30 -10.46 -6.05
C GLY A 249 31.50 -9.66 -6.55
N ASN A 250 31.88 -9.89 -7.80
CA ASN A 250 33.00 -9.23 -8.51
C ASN A 250 32.65 -7.82 -9.06
N GLY A 251 31.62 -7.16 -8.51
CA GLY A 251 31.17 -5.84 -8.94
C GLY A 251 30.28 -5.81 -10.20
N ARG A 252 29.85 -6.97 -10.73
CA ARG A 252 28.77 -7.03 -11.72
C ARG A 252 27.43 -6.84 -11.01
N SER A 253 26.63 -5.88 -11.49
CA SER A 253 25.23 -5.71 -11.11
C SER A 253 24.46 -6.95 -11.54
N ASP A 254 23.55 -7.43 -10.69
CA ASP A 254 22.74 -8.65 -10.83
C ASP A 254 23.48 -9.91 -10.42
N PHE A 255 22.92 -10.72 -9.50
CA PHE A 255 22.95 -12.20 -9.52
C PHE A 255 22.27 -12.88 -8.32
N THR A 256 21.78 -12.17 -7.30
CA THR A 256 20.84 -12.76 -6.33
C THR A 256 19.43 -12.37 -6.74
N LEU A 257 18.73 -13.26 -7.45
CA LEU A 257 17.28 -13.14 -7.72
C LEU A 257 16.45 -13.75 -6.57
N GLU A 258 17.09 -14.56 -5.73
CA GLU A 258 16.46 -15.29 -4.63
C GLU A 258 17.16 -14.94 -3.31
N THR A 259 16.40 -14.84 -2.23
CA THR A 259 16.91 -14.60 -0.88
C THR A 259 17.65 -15.83 -0.37
N GLN A 260 18.91 -15.67 0.03
CA GLN A 260 19.72 -16.77 0.60
C GLN A 260 19.66 -16.76 2.13
N ASN A 261 19.67 -17.95 2.75
CA ASN A 261 19.58 -18.13 4.20
C ASN A 261 20.91 -18.64 4.77
N TYR A 262 21.33 -18.10 5.91
CA TYR A 262 22.52 -18.53 6.63
C TYR A 262 22.18 -18.74 8.11
N TYR A 263 22.19 -20.00 8.55
CA TYR A 263 21.80 -20.39 9.90
C TYR A 263 23.01 -20.43 10.83
N PHE A 264 22.86 -19.85 12.01
CA PHE A 264 23.89 -19.77 13.04
C PHE A 264 23.40 -20.44 14.33
N ASP A 265 24.34 -21.05 15.05
CA ASP A 265 24.14 -21.54 16.41
C ASP A 265 25.29 -20.99 17.27
N VAL A 266 24.99 -19.97 18.09
CA VAL A 266 25.97 -19.30 18.94
C VAL A 266 25.49 -19.41 20.38
N GLY A 267 26.26 -20.12 21.22
CA GLY A 267 25.93 -20.30 22.63
C GLY A 267 24.65 -21.13 22.88
N GLY A 268 24.22 -21.97 21.93
CA GLY A 268 23.00 -22.78 22.04
C GLY A 268 21.73 -22.07 21.56
N THR A 269 21.86 -20.87 21.00
CA THR A 269 20.74 -20.11 20.45
C THR A 269 20.89 -19.95 18.94
N ARG A 270 19.78 -20.19 18.22
CA ARG A 270 19.74 -20.20 16.77
C ARG A 270 19.20 -18.89 16.20
N PHE A 271 19.86 -18.39 15.18
CA PHE A 271 19.39 -17.25 14.40
C PHE A 271 19.73 -17.44 12.92
N ASN A 272 19.07 -16.67 12.06
CA ASN A 272 19.20 -16.78 10.61
C ASN A 272 19.49 -15.41 10.00
N LEU A 273 20.42 -15.33 9.05
CA LEU A 273 20.68 -14.14 8.26
C LEU A 273 20.15 -14.33 6.84
N LEU A 274 19.35 -13.38 6.35
CA LEU A 274 18.85 -13.35 4.98
C LEU A 274 19.70 -12.39 4.14
N ASP A 275 20.30 -12.87 3.05
CA ASP A 275 20.90 -12.00 2.03
C ASP A 275 19.84 -11.61 1.00
N VAL A 276 19.35 -10.37 1.09
CA VAL A 276 18.26 -9.86 0.26
C VAL A 276 18.83 -9.19 -1.00
N PRO A 277 18.23 -9.41 -2.19
CA PRO A 277 18.62 -8.73 -3.43
C PRO A 277 18.72 -7.20 -3.29
N GLY A 278 19.59 -6.58 -4.09
CA GLY A 278 19.76 -5.13 -4.12
C GLY A 278 18.50 -4.37 -4.55
N ILE A 279 18.26 -3.21 -3.94
CA ILE A 279 16.97 -2.49 -3.98
C ILE A 279 16.97 -1.29 -4.92
N GLU A 280 18.04 -1.14 -5.70
CA GLU A 280 18.21 -0.08 -6.71
C GLU A 280 18.40 -0.75 -8.07
N GLY A 281 17.35 -0.81 -8.91
CA GLY A 281 17.42 -1.43 -10.25
C GLY A 281 16.08 -1.92 -10.84
N LYS A 282 16.11 -2.99 -11.64
CA LYS A 282 14.93 -3.62 -12.29
C LYS A 282 14.10 -4.43 -11.28
N GLU A 283 13.45 -3.72 -10.37
CA GLU A 283 12.77 -4.26 -9.18
C GLU A 283 11.52 -5.09 -9.47
N SER A 284 10.86 -4.90 -10.61
CA SER A 284 9.68 -5.71 -10.99
C SER A 284 9.95 -7.21 -11.07
N LYS A 285 11.22 -7.63 -11.11
CA LYS A 285 11.65 -9.03 -11.13
C LYS A 285 11.95 -9.64 -9.75
N VAL A 286 12.07 -8.82 -8.70
CA VAL A 286 12.56 -9.23 -7.36
C VAL A 286 11.73 -8.69 -6.20
N SER A 287 10.67 -7.94 -6.48
CA SER A 287 9.79 -7.33 -5.46
C SER A 287 9.25 -8.36 -4.45
N ASP A 288 8.76 -9.50 -4.93
CA ASP A 288 8.13 -10.51 -4.07
C ASP A 288 9.15 -11.19 -3.13
N ALA A 289 10.35 -11.50 -3.64
CA ALA A 289 11.42 -12.11 -2.83
C ALA A 289 11.92 -11.14 -1.73
N ILE A 290 11.98 -9.84 -2.06
CA ILE A 290 12.30 -8.79 -1.09
C ILE A 290 11.18 -8.68 -0.04
N TRP A 291 9.92 -8.65 -0.50
CA TRP A 291 8.75 -8.52 0.37
C TRP A 291 8.68 -9.69 1.36
N GLN A 292 8.80 -10.93 0.89
CA GLN A 292 8.81 -12.14 1.73
C GLN A 292 9.97 -12.14 2.73
N ALA A 293 11.19 -11.80 2.29
CA ALA A 293 12.35 -11.79 3.17
C ALA A 293 12.22 -10.76 4.30
N VAL A 294 11.67 -9.59 4.01
CA VAL A 294 11.46 -8.55 5.00
C VAL A 294 10.31 -8.91 5.95
N HIS A 295 9.20 -9.48 5.46
CA HIS A 295 8.10 -9.94 6.32
C HIS A 295 8.51 -11.08 7.25
N LYS A 296 9.45 -11.94 6.80
CA LYS A 296 10.04 -12.99 7.64
C LYS A 296 11.02 -12.48 8.69
N ALA A 297 11.66 -11.34 8.45
CA ALA A 297 12.68 -10.80 9.35
C ALA A 297 12.08 -10.15 10.61
N HIS A 298 12.78 -10.26 11.74
CA HIS A 298 12.45 -9.55 12.99
C HIS A 298 13.28 -8.27 13.15
N ALA A 299 14.45 -8.25 12.53
CA ALA A 299 15.33 -7.09 12.45
C ALA A 299 15.86 -6.96 11.03
N VAL A 300 16.14 -5.72 10.60
CA VAL A 300 16.67 -5.45 9.27
C VAL A 300 17.88 -4.54 9.37
N PHE A 301 18.98 -4.99 8.77
CA PHE A 301 20.14 -4.16 8.51
C PHE A 301 20.03 -3.54 7.12
N TYR A 302 19.80 -2.24 7.05
CA TYR A 302 19.93 -1.46 5.83
C TYR A 302 21.40 -1.11 5.59
N VAL A 303 22.02 -1.70 4.57
CA VAL A 303 23.44 -1.53 4.24
C VAL A 303 23.60 -0.49 3.15
N THR A 304 24.42 0.53 3.41
CA THR A 304 24.81 1.55 2.43
C THR A 304 26.32 1.79 2.44
N GLY A 305 26.86 2.17 1.28
CA GLY A 305 28.24 2.64 1.14
C GLY A 305 28.39 4.15 1.29
N LYS A 306 27.29 4.88 1.50
CA LYS A 306 27.25 6.35 1.59
C LYS A 306 26.84 6.77 3.01
N ALA A 307 27.46 7.84 3.51
CA ALA A 307 27.11 8.39 4.82
C ALA A 307 25.83 9.25 4.78
N SER A 308 25.44 9.72 3.59
CA SER A 308 24.25 10.55 3.38
C SER A 308 22.96 9.73 3.45
N ALA A 309 21.89 10.36 3.93
CA ALA A 309 20.56 9.77 3.91
C ALA A 309 20.12 9.27 2.51
N PRO A 310 19.35 8.18 2.43
CA PRO A 310 18.85 7.67 1.16
C PRO A 310 17.94 8.70 0.46
N GLN A 311 17.89 8.66 -0.87
CA GLN A 311 17.13 9.65 -1.64
C GLN A 311 15.62 9.44 -1.51
N LYS A 312 14.90 10.56 -1.39
CA LYS A 312 13.44 10.63 -1.48
C LYS A 312 12.99 10.54 -2.94
N GLY A 313 11.85 9.89 -3.19
CA GLY A 313 11.25 9.80 -4.52
C GLY A 313 10.78 11.15 -5.07
N ASP A 314 10.52 11.20 -6.38
CA ASP A 314 10.03 12.39 -7.10
C ASP A 314 8.49 12.49 -7.11
N GLY A 315 7.81 11.67 -6.28
CA GLY A 315 6.36 11.58 -6.17
C GLY A 315 5.69 10.70 -7.23
N LYS A 316 6.36 10.41 -8.37
CA LYS A 316 5.90 9.44 -9.37
C LYS A 316 6.55 8.07 -9.20
N ASN A 317 7.81 8.05 -8.74
CA ASN A 317 8.54 6.83 -8.39
C ASN A 317 8.94 6.88 -6.90
N PRO A 318 8.67 5.81 -6.13
CA PRO A 318 9.13 5.74 -4.75
C PRO A 318 10.66 5.73 -4.70
N GLY A 319 11.25 6.60 -3.86
CA GLY A 319 12.69 6.62 -3.61
C GLY A 319 13.11 5.52 -2.65
N THR A 320 14.41 5.46 -2.35
CA THR A 320 14.96 4.43 -1.46
C THR A 320 14.34 4.52 -0.05
N LEU A 321 14.04 5.73 0.44
CA LEU A 321 13.35 5.94 1.72
C LEU A 321 11.90 5.42 1.70
N GLU A 322 11.13 5.71 0.65
CA GLU A 322 9.77 5.21 0.52
C GLU A 322 9.72 3.69 0.40
N LYS A 323 10.68 3.09 -0.31
CA LYS A 323 10.82 1.61 -0.41
C LYS A 323 11.19 0.99 0.93
N ILE A 324 12.14 1.58 1.64
CA ILE A 324 12.48 1.21 3.03
C ILE A 324 11.21 1.27 3.87
N LYS A 325 10.45 2.36 3.85
CA LYS A 325 9.20 2.48 4.63
C LYS A 325 8.12 1.49 4.20
N GLN A 326 7.94 1.27 2.91
CA GLN A 326 6.95 0.34 2.37
C GLN A 326 7.26 -1.11 2.77
N HIS A 327 8.54 -1.50 2.71
CA HIS A 327 8.95 -2.87 3.00
C HIS A 327 9.14 -3.09 4.51
N LEU A 328 9.67 -2.08 5.23
CA LEU A 328 10.14 -2.18 6.62
C LEU A 328 9.21 -1.50 7.62
N GLY A 329 8.13 -0.85 7.17
CA GLY A 329 7.16 -0.14 8.01
C GLY A 329 6.41 -1.04 8.99
N ALA A 330 6.45 -2.36 8.77
CA ALA A 330 5.99 -3.38 9.70
C ALA A 330 7.00 -3.63 10.83
N GLN A 331 7.23 -2.57 11.63
CA GLN A 331 7.91 -2.51 12.94
C GLN A 331 8.98 -3.57 13.24
N SER A 332 9.86 -3.82 12.28
CA SER A 332 11.06 -4.62 12.48
C SER A 332 12.17 -3.71 13.01
N GLU A 333 13.02 -4.21 13.89
CA GLU A 333 14.13 -3.42 14.43
C GLU A 333 15.08 -3.04 13.27
N VAL A 334 15.10 -1.77 12.85
CA VAL A 334 15.89 -1.32 11.70
C VAL A 334 17.18 -0.65 12.16
N TRP A 335 18.30 -1.10 11.61
CA TRP A 335 19.62 -0.52 11.81
C TRP A 335 20.23 -0.15 10.47
N THR A 336 20.96 0.96 10.41
CA THR A 336 21.77 1.29 9.23
C THR A 336 23.18 0.75 9.41
N ILE A 337 23.71 0.01 8.44
CA ILE A 337 25.14 -0.30 8.38
C ILE A 337 25.79 0.59 7.31
N TYR A 338 26.61 1.53 7.76
CA TYR A 338 27.48 2.30 6.88
C TYR A 338 28.77 1.53 6.64
N ASN A 339 28.89 0.91 5.47
CA ASN A 339 30.07 0.15 5.07
C ASN A 339 31.07 1.03 4.29
N LYS A 340 32.03 1.60 5.02
CA LYS A 340 33.09 2.42 4.45
C LYS A 340 34.05 1.57 3.62
N ARG A 341 34.28 1.99 2.38
CA ARG A 341 35.17 1.28 1.45
C ARG A 341 36.64 1.59 1.74
N ILE A 342 37.34 0.63 2.34
CA ILE A 342 38.79 0.69 2.56
C ILE A 342 39.45 -0.46 1.81
N GLN A 343 40.36 -0.15 0.88
CA GLN A 343 41.11 -1.15 0.10
C GLN A 343 42.61 -1.12 0.38
N ASN A 344 43.09 -0.16 1.17
CA ASN A 344 44.52 0.01 1.46
C ASN A 344 44.75 0.06 2.99
N PRO A 345 45.74 -0.66 3.54
CA PRO A 345 46.03 -0.65 4.97
C PRO A 345 46.43 0.73 5.53
N ILE A 346 46.94 1.64 4.71
CA ILE A 346 47.24 3.01 5.15
C ILE A 346 45.96 3.73 5.61
N GLN A 347 44.88 3.60 4.83
CA GLN A 347 43.60 4.25 5.15
C GLN A 347 42.98 3.72 6.45
N LEU A 348 43.20 2.45 6.78
CA LEU A 348 42.74 1.84 8.04
C LEU A 348 43.41 2.45 9.28
N GLY A 349 44.59 3.06 9.13
CA GLY A 349 45.37 3.66 10.21
C GLY A 349 45.25 5.18 10.35
N MET A 350 44.53 5.86 9.46
CA MET A 350 44.49 7.33 9.35
C MET A 350 43.57 8.03 10.36
N GLY A 351 43.14 7.37 11.43
CA GLY A 351 42.26 7.92 12.46
C GLY A 351 41.06 7.00 12.76
N PRO A 352 39.97 7.55 13.32
CA PRO A 352 38.73 6.80 13.52
C PRO A 352 38.14 6.33 12.18
N ILE A 353 37.42 5.22 12.20
CA ILE A 353 36.84 4.63 10.98
C ILE A 353 35.84 5.58 10.31
N ILE A 354 35.05 6.30 11.12
CA ILE A 354 34.15 7.38 10.71
C ILE A 354 34.85 8.71 10.98
N SER A 355 34.97 9.56 9.95
CA SER A 355 35.48 10.93 10.08
C SER A 355 34.40 11.86 10.64
N GLN A 356 34.78 13.04 11.13
CA GLN A 356 33.83 14.01 11.70
C GLN A 356 32.72 14.41 10.70
N GLY A 357 33.06 14.71 9.45
CA GLY A 357 32.05 15.07 8.43
C GLY A 357 31.15 13.90 8.02
N GLU A 358 31.66 12.66 8.05
CA GLU A 358 30.82 11.46 7.86
C GLU A 358 29.88 11.27 9.06
N GLN A 359 30.33 11.54 10.30
CA GLN A 359 29.48 11.47 11.48
C GLN A 359 28.31 12.46 11.41
N GLU A 360 28.58 13.72 11.04
CA GLU A 360 27.53 14.73 10.84
C GLU A 360 26.51 14.31 9.78
N SER A 361 26.97 13.65 8.70
CA SER A 361 26.08 13.12 7.66
C SER A 361 25.24 11.92 8.12
N LEU A 362 25.83 11.05 8.96
CA LEU A 362 25.14 9.89 9.54
C LEU A 362 24.11 10.32 10.60
N ASP A 363 24.35 11.41 11.33
CA ASP A 363 23.38 11.95 12.28
C ASP A 363 22.15 12.56 11.54
N ASP A 364 22.35 13.19 10.37
CA ASP A 364 21.25 13.59 9.45
C ASP A 364 20.51 12.38 8.86
N LEU A 365 21.25 11.32 8.50
CA LEU A 365 20.65 10.05 8.07
C LEU A 365 19.77 9.46 9.17
N ASP A 366 20.26 9.37 10.41
CA ASP A 366 19.51 8.84 11.54
C ASP A 366 18.21 9.64 11.75
N SER A 367 18.31 10.98 11.72
CA SER A 367 17.15 11.86 11.87
C SER A 367 16.07 11.59 10.81
N LYS A 368 16.46 11.47 9.54
CA LYS A 368 15.54 11.15 8.44
C LYS A 368 14.96 9.74 8.54
N MET A 369 15.73 8.76 9.00
CA MET A 369 15.22 7.40 9.19
C MET A 369 14.19 7.35 10.33
N ILE A 370 14.41 8.10 11.41
CA ILE A 370 13.44 8.27 12.51
C ILE A 370 12.15 8.92 11.99
N ASP A 371 12.24 9.97 11.18
CA ASP A 371 11.06 10.62 10.60
C ASP A 371 10.18 9.67 9.76
N TYR A 372 10.79 8.67 9.10
CA TYR A 372 10.07 7.72 8.23
C TYR A 372 9.62 6.44 8.93
N LEU A 373 10.41 5.92 9.87
CA LEU A 373 10.23 4.62 10.51
C LEU A 373 9.82 4.70 12.00
N GLY A 374 9.87 5.90 12.59
CA GLY A 374 9.58 6.14 14.01
C GLY A 374 10.46 5.29 14.93
N ASP A 375 9.85 4.77 15.99
CA ASP A 375 10.51 3.98 17.04
C ASP A 375 11.13 2.65 16.55
N SER A 376 10.83 2.24 15.31
CA SER A 376 11.39 1.02 14.70
C SER A 376 12.88 1.20 14.36
N TYR A 377 13.30 2.44 14.06
CA TYR A 377 14.69 2.74 13.75
C TYR A 377 15.54 2.89 15.01
N GLN A 378 16.68 2.20 15.05
CA GLN A 378 17.56 2.20 16.21
C GLN A 378 18.69 3.22 16.05
N LYS A 379 19.67 2.92 15.20
CA LYS A 379 20.84 3.77 14.91
C LYS A 379 21.62 3.24 13.71
N HIS A 380 22.59 4.03 13.24
CA HIS A 380 23.65 3.53 12.37
C HIS A 380 24.79 2.82 13.12
N ILE A 381 25.49 1.93 12.39
CA ILE A 381 26.76 1.30 12.74
C ILE A 381 27.72 1.52 11.57
N GLY A 382 28.80 2.27 11.80
CA GLY A 382 29.85 2.46 10.79
C GLY A 382 30.97 1.42 10.93
N LEU A 383 31.30 0.75 9.83
CA LEU A 383 32.35 -0.27 9.77
C LEU A 383 33.01 -0.31 8.39
N SER A 384 34.07 -1.11 8.25
CA SER A 384 34.63 -1.46 6.94
C SER A 384 34.78 -2.98 6.78
N ALA A 385 33.88 -3.57 6.00
CA ALA A 385 33.76 -5.03 5.92
C ALA A 385 34.92 -5.70 5.19
N TYR A 386 35.53 -5.06 4.18
CA TYR A 386 36.57 -5.70 3.36
C TYR A 386 37.87 -5.99 4.12
N PRO A 387 38.46 -5.05 4.89
CA PRO A 387 39.59 -5.37 5.76
C PRO A 387 39.25 -6.45 6.79
N ALA A 388 38.05 -6.40 7.38
CA ALA A 388 37.57 -7.40 8.33
C ALA A 388 37.49 -8.81 7.72
N PHE A 389 36.92 -8.91 6.51
CA PHE A 389 36.86 -10.14 5.72
C PHE A 389 38.26 -10.71 5.49
N LEU A 390 39.21 -9.89 5.03
CA LEU A 390 40.59 -10.32 4.81
C LEU A 390 41.24 -10.82 6.10
N ALA A 391 41.02 -10.18 7.25
CA ALA A 391 41.56 -10.63 8.53
C ALA A 391 40.93 -11.94 9.02
N ALA A 392 39.61 -12.10 8.83
CA ALA A 392 38.85 -13.28 9.25
C ALA A 392 39.17 -14.51 8.38
N SER A 393 39.43 -14.31 7.09
CA SER A 393 39.59 -15.40 6.12
C SER A 393 40.82 -16.27 6.37
N SER A 394 40.65 -17.56 6.15
CA SER A 394 41.71 -18.58 6.25
C SER A 394 41.85 -19.44 5.00
N CYS A 395 40.82 -19.46 4.15
CA CYS A 395 40.72 -20.29 2.95
C CYS A 395 40.55 -19.44 1.69
N LEU A 396 41.40 -18.42 1.50
CA LEU A 396 41.41 -17.61 0.27
C LEU A 396 42.06 -18.38 -0.89
N LEU A 397 41.53 -18.20 -2.10
CA LEU A 397 42.12 -18.75 -3.31
C LEU A 397 43.59 -18.32 -3.47
N PRO A 398 44.54 -19.26 -3.59
CA PRO A 398 45.94 -18.93 -3.82
C PRO A 398 46.09 -18.13 -5.13
N GLY A 399 46.91 -17.08 -5.10
CA GLY A 399 47.15 -16.22 -6.27
C GLY A 399 46.00 -15.29 -6.64
N SER A 400 44.91 -15.26 -5.86
CA SER A 400 43.81 -14.31 -6.04
C SER A 400 44.17 -12.89 -5.59
N ARG A 401 43.35 -11.92 -6.02
CA ARG A 401 43.42 -10.53 -5.57
C ARG A 401 43.29 -10.44 -4.05
N ASP A 402 42.38 -11.20 -3.45
CA ASP A 402 42.11 -11.13 -2.01
C ASP A 402 43.24 -11.75 -1.19
N ALA A 403 43.86 -12.85 -1.65
CA ALA A 403 45.06 -13.38 -1.01
C ALA A 403 46.20 -12.33 -1.00
N SER A 404 46.42 -11.69 -2.15
CA SER A 404 47.42 -10.60 -2.27
C SER A 404 47.07 -9.38 -1.40
N ALA A 405 45.79 -9.04 -1.29
CA ALA A 405 45.33 -7.96 -0.44
C ALA A 405 45.51 -8.29 1.04
N GLN A 406 45.17 -9.52 1.45
CA GLN A 406 45.37 -10.01 2.81
C GLN A 406 46.83 -9.85 3.25
N ASP A 407 47.80 -10.21 2.41
CA ASP A 407 49.22 -10.01 2.72
C ASP A 407 49.56 -8.54 2.97
N LYS A 408 49.04 -7.63 2.15
CA LYS A 408 49.30 -6.19 2.28
C LYS A 408 48.77 -5.67 3.63
N PHE A 409 47.58 -6.11 4.04
CA PHE A 409 47.04 -5.75 5.36
C PHE A 409 47.84 -6.39 6.50
N LEU A 410 48.14 -7.69 6.40
CA LEU A 410 48.88 -8.44 7.42
C LEU A 410 50.35 -8.03 7.55
N SER A 411 50.93 -7.39 6.53
CA SER A 411 52.27 -6.80 6.60
C SER A 411 52.38 -5.59 7.53
N LYS A 412 51.25 -4.95 7.86
CA LYS A 412 51.21 -3.73 8.68
C LYS A 412 50.51 -3.91 10.03
N TYR A 413 49.51 -4.78 10.11
CA TYR A 413 48.70 -5.00 11.29
C TYR A 413 48.47 -6.49 11.48
N ASP A 414 48.33 -6.94 12.71
CA ASP A 414 47.89 -8.30 12.96
C ASP A 414 46.38 -8.47 12.69
N LYS A 415 45.88 -9.71 12.74
CA LYS A 415 44.48 -10.01 12.49
C LYS A 415 43.53 -9.31 13.48
N GLN A 416 43.89 -9.25 14.76
CA GLN A 416 43.02 -8.67 15.79
C GLN A 416 42.92 -7.15 15.65
N ASP A 417 44.04 -6.49 15.34
CA ASP A 417 44.10 -5.07 15.05
C ASP A 417 43.24 -4.69 13.84
N ILE A 418 43.24 -5.49 12.78
CA ILE A 418 42.40 -5.22 11.60
C ILE A 418 40.91 -5.35 11.96
N LEU A 419 40.53 -6.38 12.74
CA LEU A 419 39.14 -6.57 13.19
C LEU A 419 38.69 -5.43 14.12
N TYR A 420 39.58 -4.95 14.98
CA TYR A 420 39.30 -3.80 15.85
C TYR A 420 39.15 -2.50 15.03
N LYS A 421 40.13 -2.16 14.19
CA LYS A 421 40.14 -0.92 13.39
C LYS A 421 39.04 -0.84 12.34
N SER A 422 38.62 -1.99 11.80
CA SER A 422 37.48 -2.07 10.87
C SER A 422 36.12 -1.91 11.57
N ASN A 423 36.11 -1.91 12.91
CA ASN A 423 34.93 -1.84 13.75
C ASN A 423 33.90 -2.97 13.53
N ILE A 424 34.30 -4.09 12.90
CA ILE A 424 33.39 -5.25 12.72
C ILE A 424 32.97 -5.84 14.07
N THR A 425 33.79 -5.65 15.11
CA THR A 425 33.48 -6.12 16.47
C THR A 425 32.24 -5.46 17.07
N ALA A 426 31.89 -4.23 16.66
CA ALA A 426 30.65 -3.59 17.06
C ALA A 426 29.43 -4.35 16.53
N LEU A 427 29.50 -4.84 15.29
CA LEU A 427 28.46 -5.66 14.69
C LEU A 427 28.42 -7.07 15.31
N THR A 428 29.56 -7.74 15.48
CA THR A 428 29.57 -9.10 16.07
C THR A 428 29.05 -9.11 17.51
N LYS A 429 29.26 -8.03 18.29
CA LYS A 429 28.73 -7.91 19.65
C LYS A 429 27.19 -7.94 19.71
N MET A 430 26.50 -7.55 18.64
CA MET A 430 25.04 -7.69 18.55
C MET A 430 24.59 -9.16 18.51
N PHE A 431 25.51 -10.08 18.24
CA PHE A 431 25.28 -11.52 18.18
C PHE A 431 25.94 -12.27 19.35
N ASN A 432 26.33 -11.56 20.42
CA ASN A 432 26.84 -12.20 21.63
C ASN A 432 25.70 -12.77 22.50
N GLU A 433 26.01 -13.76 23.34
CA GLU A 433 25.06 -14.54 24.14
C GLU A 433 24.02 -13.70 24.90
N SER A 434 24.39 -12.56 25.48
CA SER A 434 23.45 -11.71 26.23
C SER A 434 22.37 -11.06 25.35
N VAL A 435 22.70 -10.72 24.10
CA VAL A 435 21.76 -10.11 23.14
C VAL A 435 20.95 -11.20 22.45
N VAL A 436 21.60 -12.31 22.15
CA VAL A 436 21.01 -13.50 21.54
C VAL A 436 19.96 -14.16 22.44
N ASN A 437 20.16 -14.14 23.76
CA ASN A 437 19.18 -14.67 24.72
C ASN A 437 17.88 -13.83 24.77
N ASP A 438 17.92 -12.55 24.38
CA ASP A 438 16.73 -11.70 24.27
C ASP A 438 15.97 -11.91 22.95
N PHE A 439 16.52 -12.67 22.00
CA PHE A 439 15.89 -12.89 20.70
C PHE A 439 14.49 -13.47 20.80
N LYS A 440 14.19 -14.34 21.78
CA LYS A 440 12.83 -14.85 21.98
C LYS A 440 11.82 -13.73 22.26
N ASN A 441 12.19 -12.77 23.11
CA ASN A 441 11.33 -11.61 23.39
C ASN A 441 11.20 -10.72 22.15
N LYS A 442 12.29 -10.53 21.41
CA LYS A 442 12.29 -9.75 20.15
C LYS A 442 11.43 -10.38 19.05
N ILE A 443 11.43 -11.71 18.91
CA ILE A 443 10.56 -12.45 17.99
C ILE A 443 9.09 -12.19 18.35
N VAL A 444 8.72 -12.40 19.62
CA VAL A 444 7.35 -12.19 20.10
C VAL A 444 6.90 -10.75 19.85
N ARG A 445 7.72 -9.77 20.25
CA ARG A 445 7.42 -8.34 20.08
C ARG A 445 7.27 -7.95 18.62
N SER A 446 8.18 -8.42 17.75
CA SER A 446 8.12 -8.11 16.31
C SER A 446 6.84 -8.67 15.69
N ASN A 447 6.49 -9.93 15.96
CA ASN A 447 5.29 -10.54 15.39
C ASN A 447 3.99 -9.92 15.95
N GLN A 448 3.96 -9.55 17.24
CA GLN A 448 2.85 -8.79 17.84
C GLN A 448 2.68 -7.42 17.19
N ASN A 449 3.77 -6.69 16.96
CA ASN A 449 3.74 -5.38 16.32
C ASN A 449 3.24 -5.46 14.87
N LYS A 450 3.68 -6.47 14.10
CA LYS A 450 3.16 -6.73 12.74
C LYS A 450 1.66 -6.99 12.75
N ALA A 451 1.19 -7.79 13.71
CA ALA A 451 -0.24 -8.06 13.88
C ALA A 451 -1.02 -6.78 14.24
N LYS A 452 -0.48 -5.96 15.15
CA LYS A 452 -1.07 -4.69 15.56
C LYS A 452 -1.24 -3.74 14.38
N GLN A 453 -0.26 -3.64 13.49
CA GLN A 453 -0.35 -2.74 12.35
C GLN A 453 -1.53 -3.06 11.43
N VAL A 454 -1.79 -4.35 11.17
CA VAL A 454 -2.94 -4.78 10.37
C VAL A 454 -4.24 -4.36 11.04
N VAL A 455 -4.34 -4.50 12.37
CA VAL A 455 -5.51 -4.05 13.15
C VAL A 455 -5.63 -2.52 13.18
N ASP A 456 -4.51 -1.78 13.30
CA ASP A 456 -4.49 -0.32 13.28
C ASP A 456 -4.93 0.25 11.92
N MET A 457 -4.51 -0.38 10.81
CA MET A 457 -4.98 -0.02 9.46
C MET A 457 -6.49 -0.25 9.34
N ALA A 458 -6.97 -1.43 9.75
CA ALA A 458 -8.40 -1.73 9.77
C ALA A 458 -9.20 -0.74 10.65
N LEU A 459 -8.66 -0.38 11.81
CA LEU A 459 -9.26 0.60 12.72
C LEU A 459 -9.33 1.98 12.06
N MET A 460 -8.28 2.38 11.33
CA MET A 460 -8.24 3.66 10.63
C MET A 460 -9.27 3.70 9.49
N ASP A 461 -9.36 2.63 8.70
CA ASP A 461 -10.33 2.50 7.61
C ASP A 461 -11.77 2.54 8.13
N VAL A 462 -12.09 1.75 9.17
CA VAL A 462 -13.41 1.78 9.83
C VAL A 462 -13.71 3.15 10.43
N THR A 463 -12.71 3.81 11.03
CA THR A 463 -12.89 5.16 11.62
C THR A 463 -13.16 6.20 10.55
N CYS A 464 -12.43 6.17 9.43
CA CYS A 464 -12.63 7.05 8.29
C CYS A 464 -14.04 6.87 7.71
N LEU A 465 -14.43 5.62 7.42
CA LEU A 465 -15.78 5.30 6.94
C LEU A 465 -16.87 5.79 7.90
N GLN A 466 -16.70 5.60 9.21
CA GLN A 466 -17.68 6.00 10.20
C GLN A 466 -17.78 7.52 10.34
N LYS A 467 -16.66 8.22 10.54
CA LYS A 467 -16.64 9.64 10.87
C LYS A 467 -16.76 10.56 9.67
N GLU A 468 -16.18 10.17 8.54
CA GLU A 468 -16.10 11.03 7.36
C GLU A 468 -17.24 10.76 6.38
N LYS A 469 -17.81 9.54 6.39
CA LYS A 469 -18.87 9.13 5.44
C LYS A 469 -20.23 8.91 6.11
N PHE A 470 -20.37 7.88 6.94
CA PHE A 470 -21.69 7.47 7.46
C PHE A 470 -22.28 8.41 8.52
N GLY A 471 -21.44 8.98 9.40
CA GLY A 471 -21.87 9.94 10.41
C GLY A 471 -22.50 11.21 9.81
N PRO A 472 -21.82 11.91 8.89
CA PRO A 472 -22.37 13.08 8.20
C PRO A 472 -23.63 12.77 7.40
N LEU A 473 -23.66 11.66 6.64
CA LEU A 473 -24.84 11.23 5.88
C LEU A 473 -26.05 11.01 6.78
N LEU A 474 -25.88 10.30 7.90
CA LEU A 474 -26.95 10.09 8.88
C LEU A 474 -27.45 11.42 9.48
N GLY A 475 -26.55 12.38 9.71
CA GLY A 475 -26.90 13.71 10.19
C GLY A 475 -27.80 14.47 9.20
N LEU A 476 -27.45 14.45 7.91
CA LEU A 476 -28.24 15.08 6.84
C LEU A 476 -29.63 14.45 6.72
N LEU A 477 -29.70 13.12 6.66
CA LEU A 477 -30.97 12.40 6.52
C LEU A 477 -31.90 12.63 7.72
N ARG A 478 -31.36 12.69 8.94
CA ARG A 478 -32.15 13.01 10.15
C ARG A 478 -32.70 14.43 10.13
N SER A 479 -31.92 15.39 9.63
CA SER A 479 -32.38 16.78 9.47
C SER A 479 -33.55 16.83 8.49
N GLU A 480 -33.39 16.23 7.30
CA GLU A 480 -34.40 16.22 6.25
C GLU A 480 -35.72 15.57 6.70
N LEU A 481 -35.63 14.45 7.43
CA LEU A 481 -36.80 13.79 8.03
C LEU A 481 -37.49 14.68 9.07
N SER A 482 -36.73 15.34 9.94
CA SER A 482 -37.25 16.23 10.98
C SER A 482 -38.01 17.41 10.35
N ASP A 483 -37.41 18.04 9.34
CA ASP A 483 -37.99 19.20 8.64
C ASP A 483 -39.27 18.79 7.89
N THR A 484 -39.24 17.65 7.20
CA THR A 484 -40.41 17.09 6.50
C THR A 484 -41.55 16.74 7.46
N SER A 485 -41.25 16.10 8.58
CA SER A 485 -42.26 15.75 9.60
C SER A 485 -42.92 17.00 10.20
N ALA A 486 -42.13 18.06 10.44
CA ALA A 486 -42.64 19.35 10.90
C ALA A 486 -43.54 20.01 9.85
N GLU A 487 -43.18 19.95 8.57
CA GLU A 487 -43.99 20.48 7.47
C GLU A 487 -45.33 19.73 7.34
N LEU A 488 -45.32 18.39 7.41
CA LEU A 488 -46.54 17.57 7.38
C LEU A 488 -47.50 17.90 8.54
N ASN A 489 -46.97 18.02 9.77
CA ASN A 489 -47.77 18.41 10.93
C ASN A 489 -48.36 19.82 10.77
N SER A 490 -47.60 20.75 10.19
CA SER A 490 -48.09 22.10 9.87
C SER A 490 -49.29 22.06 8.90
N HIS A 491 -49.24 21.19 7.89
CA HIS A 491 -50.36 21.01 6.96
C HIS A 491 -51.62 20.45 7.64
N VAL A 492 -51.48 19.55 8.62
CA VAL A 492 -52.61 19.02 9.42
C VAL A 492 -53.29 20.14 10.21
N GLU A 493 -52.51 20.98 10.89
CA GLU A 493 -53.05 22.12 11.64
C GLU A 493 -53.72 23.17 10.73
N LEU A 494 -53.14 23.42 9.56
CA LEU A 494 -53.73 24.30 8.55
C LEU A 494 -55.06 23.75 8.03
N LEU A 495 -55.15 22.45 7.76
CA LEU A 495 -56.40 21.80 7.36
C LEU A 495 -57.47 21.95 8.44
N ARG A 496 -57.14 21.63 9.71
CA ARG A 496 -58.04 21.78 10.86
C ARG A 496 -58.61 23.20 10.94
N SER A 497 -57.75 24.21 10.82
CA SER A 497 -58.15 25.61 10.86
C SER A 497 -59.06 25.99 9.69
N ARG A 498 -58.72 25.58 8.46
CA ARG A 498 -59.53 25.88 7.25
C ARG A 498 -60.92 25.25 7.33
N LEU A 499 -61.02 24.00 7.75
CA LEU A 499 -62.30 23.30 7.89
C LEU A 499 -63.19 23.97 8.95
N ARG A 500 -62.63 24.28 10.13
CA ARG A 500 -63.37 24.97 11.18
C ARG A 500 -63.89 26.34 10.74
N ASN A 501 -63.04 27.12 10.06
CA ASN A 501 -63.42 28.42 9.54
C ASN A 501 -64.50 28.32 8.46
N LYS A 502 -64.39 27.35 7.54
CA LYS A 502 -65.39 27.15 6.47
C LYS A 502 -66.74 26.71 7.02
N THR A 503 -66.77 25.83 8.02
CA THR A 503 -68.03 25.46 8.66
C THR A 503 -68.66 26.65 9.39
N LYS A 504 -67.88 27.42 10.16
CA LYS A 504 -68.39 28.60 10.87
C LYS A 504 -69.01 29.63 9.92
N GLU A 505 -68.39 29.85 8.77
CA GLU A 505 -68.92 30.70 7.69
C GLU A 505 -70.29 30.20 7.22
N LEU A 506 -70.43 28.89 6.95
CA LEU A 506 -71.70 28.30 6.52
C LEU A 506 -72.80 28.34 7.58
N ILE A 507 -72.45 28.12 8.87
CA ILE A 507 -73.41 28.21 10.00
C ILE A 507 -73.86 29.67 10.21
N TYR A 508 -72.95 30.63 10.03
CA TYR A 508 -73.29 32.04 10.06
C TYR A 508 -74.23 32.42 8.92
N ASP A 509 -73.97 31.95 7.70
CA ASP A 509 -74.83 32.17 6.54
C ASP A 509 -76.21 31.55 6.72
N PHE A 510 -76.30 30.33 7.26
CA PHE A 510 -77.56 29.71 7.69
C PHE A 510 -78.33 30.63 8.64
N SER A 511 -77.67 31.07 9.72
CA SER A 511 -78.28 31.93 10.75
C SER A 511 -78.77 33.25 10.16
N SER A 512 -77.98 33.85 9.26
CA SER A 512 -78.31 35.09 8.58
C SER A 512 -79.49 34.94 7.63
N LYS A 513 -79.53 33.87 6.81
CA LYS A 513 -80.62 33.58 5.86
C LYS A 513 -81.95 33.32 6.59
N VAL A 514 -81.93 32.52 7.66
CA VAL A 514 -83.14 32.27 8.49
C VAL A 514 -83.65 33.57 9.11
N ARG A 515 -82.76 34.39 9.69
CA ARG A 515 -83.10 35.69 10.28
C ARG A 515 -83.72 36.62 9.25
N GLU A 516 -83.05 36.82 8.13
CA GLU A 516 -83.49 37.74 7.08
C GLU A 516 -84.87 37.35 6.54
N LYS A 517 -85.07 36.06 6.25
CA LYS A 517 -86.32 35.57 5.69
C LYS A 517 -87.47 35.66 6.69
N THR A 518 -87.25 35.22 7.93
CA THR A 518 -88.28 35.29 8.98
C THR A 518 -88.64 36.73 9.32
N TYR A 519 -87.67 37.66 9.34
CA TYR A 519 -87.94 39.09 9.57
C TYR A 519 -88.79 39.71 8.45
N LYS A 520 -88.55 39.30 7.19
CA LYS A 520 -89.40 39.69 6.05
C LYS A 520 -90.84 39.20 6.22
N ASP A 521 -91.04 38.00 6.76
CA ASP A 521 -92.38 37.45 7.02
C ASP A 521 -93.06 38.16 8.22
N ILE A 522 -92.34 38.42 9.32
CA ILE A 522 -92.83 39.20 10.47
C ILE A 522 -93.32 40.61 10.06
N ASN A 523 -92.60 41.27 9.15
CA ASN A 523 -92.94 42.62 8.66
C ASN A 523 -94.30 42.68 7.93
N ARG A 524 -94.87 41.53 7.54
CA ARG A 524 -96.21 41.41 6.94
C ARG A 524 -97.33 41.30 7.99
N ASP A 525 -96.99 41.44 9.27
CA ASP A 525 -97.91 41.39 10.42
C ASP A 525 -98.65 40.05 10.58
N ILE A 526 -97.92 38.95 10.38
CA ILE A 526 -98.41 37.57 10.49
C ILE A 526 -98.92 37.23 11.91
N SER A 527 -99.84 36.27 11.99
CA SER A 527 -100.29 35.68 13.25
C SER A 527 -99.20 34.85 13.92
N ASN A 528 -99.41 34.45 15.17
CA ASN A 528 -98.44 33.64 15.91
C ASN A 528 -98.35 32.21 15.39
N ASP A 529 -99.47 31.65 14.90
CA ASP A 529 -99.48 30.32 14.29
C ASP A 529 -98.72 30.35 12.95
N GLU A 530 -98.96 31.38 12.12
CA GLU A 530 -98.21 31.60 10.86
C GLU A 530 -96.72 31.88 11.10
N PHE A 531 -96.35 32.62 12.15
CA PHE A 531 -94.95 32.84 12.53
C PHE A 531 -94.23 31.53 12.87
N GLN A 532 -94.88 30.64 13.62
CA GLN A 532 -94.35 29.33 13.96
C GLN A 532 -94.12 28.48 12.69
N ASP A 533 -95.09 28.45 11.78
CA ASP A 533 -94.98 27.68 10.54
C ASP A 533 -93.88 28.24 9.62
N TYR A 534 -93.79 29.57 9.47
CA TYR A 534 -92.75 30.20 8.65
C TYR A 534 -91.35 30.07 9.25
N LEU A 535 -91.18 30.28 10.56
CA LEU A 535 -89.87 30.11 11.21
C LEU A 535 -89.39 28.65 11.08
N LYS A 536 -90.28 27.67 11.31
CA LYS A 536 -89.99 26.26 11.12
C LYS A 536 -89.60 25.96 9.67
N GLN A 537 -90.38 26.41 8.70
CA GLN A 537 -90.12 26.20 7.28
C GLN A 537 -88.80 26.84 6.83
N ASN A 538 -88.50 28.06 7.30
CA ASN A 538 -87.27 28.76 6.97
C ASN A 538 -86.05 28.05 7.57
N ILE A 539 -86.13 27.57 8.82
CA ILE A 539 -85.08 26.76 9.45
C ILE A 539 -84.86 25.46 8.66
N GLU A 540 -85.92 24.70 8.35
CA GLU A 540 -85.81 23.44 7.60
C GLU A 540 -85.21 23.65 6.20
N THR A 541 -85.61 24.74 5.51
CA THR A 541 -85.11 25.06 4.17
C THR A 541 -83.60 25.32 4.18
N TYR A 542 -83.14 26.24 5.02
CA TYR A 542 -81.73 26.62 5.05
C TYR A 542 -80.84 25.58 5.74
N GLN A 543 -81.42 24.73 6.60
CA GLN A 543 -80.74 23.56 7.14
C GLN A 543 -80.46 22.52 6.05
N ASN A 544 -81.41 22.28 5.12
CA ASN A 544 -81.18 21.39 3.99
C ASN A 544 -80.08 21.93 3.05
N GLU A 545 -80.06 23.24 2.78
CA GLU A 545 -78.95 23.88 2.05
C GLU A 545 -77.61 23.64 2.76
N LEU A 546 -77.56 23.80 4.08
CA LEU A 546 -76.36 23.57 4.88
C LEU A 546 -75.86 22.12 4.83
N ILE A 547 -76.79 21.15 4.90
CA ILE A 547 -76.49 19.71 4.80
C ILE A 547 -75.90 19.36 3.43
N GLU A 548 -76.29 20.08 2.36
CA GLU A 548 -75.70 19.89 1.03
C GLU A 548 -74.35 20.62 0.86
N GLU A 549 -74.16 21.79 1.46
CA GLU A 549 -72.97 22.61 1.24
C GLU A 549 -71.74 22.16 2.06
N ILE A 550 -71.92 21.74 3.32
CA ILE A 550 -70.81 21.34 4.21
C ILE A 550 -69.95 20.21 3.59
N PRO A 551 -70.52 19.07 3.12
CA PRO A 551 -69.71 17.99 2.54
C PRO A 551 -68.87 18.44 1.34
N ASN A 552 -69.42 19.34 0.51
CA ASN A 552 -68.74 19.87 -0.66
C ASN A 552 -67.53 20.74 -0.29
N LYS A 553 -67.65 21.60 0.74
CA LYS A 553 -66.53 22.41 1.23
C LYS A 553 -65.45 21.56 1.89
N ILE A 554 -65.84 20.57 2.70
CA ILE A 554 -64.90 19.63 3.35
C ILE A 554 -64.12 18.86 2.27
N LYS A 555 -64.81 18.30 1.27
CA LYS A 555 -64.17 17.58 0.17
C LYS A 555 -63.14 18.43 -0.56
N LEU A 556 -63.46 19.69 -0.86
CA LEU A 556 -62.54 20.61 -1.52
C LEU A 556 -61.26 20.85 -0.72
N GLU A 557 -61.38 21.07 0.60
CA GLU A 557 -60.22 21.29 1.46
C GLU A 557 -59.39 20.00 1.67
N LEU A 558 -60.02 18.83 1.74
CA LEU A 558 -59.33 17.54 1.77
C LEU A 558 -58.52 17.29 0.48
N THR A 559 -59.06 17.62 -0.70
CA THR A 559 -58.32 17.50 -1.97
C THR A 559 -57.10 18.41 -2.02
N LYS A 560 -57.21 19.65 -1.54
CA LYS A 560 -56.05 20.57 -1.45
C LYS A 560 -54.99 20.04 -0.49
N PHE A 561 -55.41 19.50 0.65
CA PHE A 561 -54.50 18.91 1.62
C PHE A 561 -53.77 17.69 1.02
N GLU A 562 -54.47 16.81 0.33
CA GLU A 562 -53.87 15.66 -0.37
C GLU A 562 -52.77 16.09 -1.36
N GLU A 563 -53.02 17.14 -2.15
CA GLU A 563 -52.03 17.69 -3.09
C GLU A 563 -50.79 18.24 -2.37
N GLN A 564 -50.99 18.93 -1.23
CA GLN A 564 -49.88 19.45 -0.41
C GLN A 564 -49.03 18.33 0.19
N ILE A 565 -49.65 17.28 0.75
CA ILE A 565 -48.91 16.15 1.33
C ILE A 565 -48.13 15.40 0.25
N LYS A 566 -48.71 15.22 -0.94
CA LYS A 566 -48.04 14.58 -2.07
C LYS A 566 -46.77 15.34 -2.48
N ASP A 567 -46.84 16.66 -2.51
CA ASP A 567 -45.71 17.53 -2.86
C ASP A 567 -44.59 17.46 -1.80
N VAL A 568 -44.94 17.50 -0.51
CA VAL A 568 -43.99 17.34 0.60
C VAL A 568 -43.27 15.98 0.54
N VAL A 569 -44.01 14.88 0.37
CA VAL A 569 -43.42 13.53 0.29
C VAL A 569 -42.53 13.37 -0.96
N ALA A 570 -42.95 13.89 -2.11
CA ALA A 570 -42.15 13.82 -3.33
C ALA A 570 -40.84 14.62 -3.23
N ARG A 571 -40.86 15.78 -2.55
CA ARG A 571 -39.64 16.55 -2.26
C ARG A 571 -38.70 15.79 -1.34
N PHE A 572 -39.20 15.21 -0.26
CA PHE A 572 -38.40 14.39 0.65
C PHE A 572 -37.70 13.24 -0.09
N GLU A 573 -38.43 12.55 -0.98
CA GLU A 573 -37.86 11.50 -1.82
C GLU A 573 -36.74 12.02 -2.74
N ALA A 574 -36.96 13.17 -3.39
CA ALA A 574 -35.98 13.78 -4.28
C ALA A 574 -34.71 14.24 -3.52
N GLN A 575 -34.88 14.93 -2.39
CA GLN A 575 -33.78 15.41 -1.56
C GLN A 575 -32.97 14.24 -0.96
N THR A 576 -33.64 13.20 -0.49
CA THR A 576 -32.99 11.98 0.01
C THR A 576 -32.18 11.29 -1.10
N SER A 577 -32.74 11.19 -2.31
CA SER A 577 -32.05 10.62 -3.48
C SER A 577 -30.83 11.44 -3.90
N GLU A 578 -30.92 12.77 -3.86
CA GLU A 578 -29.83 13.69 -4.18
C GLU A 578 -28.69 13.59 -3.16
N VAL A 579 -29.01 13.55 -1.87
CA VAL A 579 -28.05 13.32 -0.78
C VAL A 579 -27.32 11.99 -1.00
N MET A 580 -28.05 10.95 -1.36
CA MET A 580 -27.47 9.62 -1.62
C MET A 580 -26.61 9.58 -2.90
N THR A 581 -27.01 10.30 -3.94
CA THR A 581 -26.27 10.38 -5.21
C THR A 581 -24.98 11.18 -5.04
N THR A 582 -25.03 12.30 -4.30
CA THR A 582 -23.87 13.11 -3.96
C THR A 582 -22.86 12.29 -3.18
N PHE A 583 -23.34 11.49 -2.21
CA PHE A 583 -22.52 10.55 -1.46
C PHE A 583 -21.86 9.50 -2.37
N ASN A 584 -22.59 8.90 -3.32
CA ASN A 584 -22.05 7.91 -4.25
C ASN A 584 -21.02 8.47 -5.24
N ASN A 585 -21.08 9.76 -5.56
CA ASN A 585 -20.17 10.42 -6.51
C ASN A 585 -18.90 10.99 -5.84
N MET A 586 -18.79 10.94 -4.52
CA MET A 586 -17.61 11.42 -3.78
C MET A 586 -16.46 10.40 -3.71
N ASP A 587 -16.64 9.16 -4.18
CA ASP A 587 -15.57 8.16 -4.30
C ASP A 587 -15.17 7.93 -5.75
N GLN A 588 -13.87 8.11 -6.04
CA GLN A 588 -13.28 7.78 -7.33
C GLN A 588 -12.63 6.38 -7.36
N ASP A 589 -12.56 5.64 -6.26
CA ASP A 589 -12.07 4.26 -6.23
C ASP A 589 -12.74 3.41 -5.12
N ASP A 590 -13.46 2.35 -5.55
CA ASP A 590 -13.76 1.09 -4.85
C ASP A 590 -14.93 0.92 -3.84
N LEU A 591 -15.77 1.93 -3.56
CA LEU A 591 -16.96 1.75 -2.70
C LEU A 591 -18.25 2.36 -3.29
N SER A 592 -18.78 1.75 -4.36
CA SER A 592 -20.08 2.12 -4.92
C SER A 592 -21.24 1.54 -4.10
N LEU A 593 -21.89 2.38 -3.28
CA LEU A 593 -23.03 1.97 -2.46
C LEU A 593 -24.35 2.15 -3.23
N ASN A 594 -24.79 1.08 -3.90
CA ASN A 594 -26.09 1.04 -4.61
C ASN A 594 -27.28 0.92 -3.65
N PHE A 595 -27.57 1.97 -2.87
CA PHE A 595 -28.82 2.05 -2.11
C PHE A 595 -29.97 2.44 -3.03
N LYS A 596 -30.90 1.51 -3.27
CA LYS A 596 -32.20 1.81 -3.90
C LYS A 596 -33.21 2.14 -2.82
N PHE A 597 -33.55 3.42 -2.71
CA PHE A 597 -34.62 3.88 -1.84
C PHE A 597 -35.96 3.64 -2.53
N ASN A 598 -36.74 2.67 -2.04
CA ASN A 598 -38.04 2.34 -2.61
C ASN A 598 -39.13 2.80 -1.64
N ASN A 599 -39.42 4.10 -1.63
CA ASN A 599 -40.48 4.67 -0.81
C ASN A 599 -41.85 4.41 -1.46
N GLY A 600 -42.35 3.19 -1.34
CA GLY A 600 -43.72 2.83 -1.74
C GLY A 600 -44.81 3.50 -0.89
N VAL A 601 -44.67 4.79 -0.54
CA VAL A 601 -45.66 5.56 0.22
C VAL A 601 -46.87 5.79 -0.69
N ASN A 602 -47.85 4.89 -0.60
CA ASN A 602 -49.09 5.01 -1.35
C ASN A 602 -49.99 6.09 -0.72
N VAL A 603 -49.65 7.36 -0.94
CA VAL A 603 -50.42 8.54 -0.48
C VAL A 603 -51.89 8.43 -0.92
N TRP A 604 -52.15 7.86 -2.10
CA TRP A 604 -53.49 7.66 -2.67
C TRP A 604 -54.35 6.66 -1.88
N GLY A 605 -53.75 5.58 -1.38
CA GLY A 605 -54.48 4.55 -0.61
C GLY A 605 -54.81 4.98 0.83
N VAL A 606 -53.95 5.83 1.40
CA VAL A 606 -54.00 6.23 2.81
C VAL A 606 -54.93 7.46 2.99
N LEU A 607 -54.84 8.49 2.14
CA LEU A 607 -55.70 9.68 2.23
C LEU A 607 -57.05 9.52 1.49
N GLY A 608 -57.12 8.71 0.43
CA GLY A 608 -58.35 8.43 -0.30
C GLY A 608 -59.43 7.72 0.55
N ALA A 609 -59.00 6.89 1.51
CA ALA A 609 -59.89 6.24 2.48
C ALA A 609 -60.58 7.26 3.42
N VAL A 610 -59.90 8.34 3.79
CA VAL A 610 -60.46 9.44 4.60
C VAL A 610 -61.53 10.20 3.81
N GLY A 611 -61.28 10.47 2.53
CA GLY A 611 -62.24 11.17 1.66
C GLY A 611 -63.53 10.37 1.42
N GLY A 612 -63.47 9.04 1.34
CA GLY A 612 -64.65 8.20 1.13
C GLY A 612 -65.42 7.84 2.41
N GLY A 613 -64.70 7.51 3.49
CA GLY A 613 -65.29 7.10 4.76
C GLY A 613 -65.77 8.25 5.64
N ALA A 614 -65.02 9.35 5.71
CA ALA A 614 -65.34 10.43 6.63
C ALA A 614 -66.49 11.35 6.14
N LEU A 615 -66.72 11.43 4.82
CA LEU A 615 -67.90 12.13 4.28
C LEU A 615 -69.22 11.49 4.73
N LEU A 616 -69.21 10.21 5.14
CA LEU A 616 -70.40 9.54 5.66
C LEU A 616 -70.90 10.15 6.98
N PHE A 617 -70.00 10.73 7.80
CA PHE A 617 -70.37 11.44 9.03
C PHE A 617 -71.19 12.71 8.77
N PHE A 618 -71.12 13.26 7.56
CA PHE A 618 -71.81 14.48 7.14
C PHE A 618 -73.06 14.20 6.28
N THR A 619 -73.55 12.96 6.26
CA THR A 619 -74.79 12.57 5.56
C THR A 619 -76.04 12.75 6.43
N PRO A 620 -77.27 12.85 5.87
CA PRO A 620 -78.50 13.03 6.65
C PRO A 620 -78.71 12.02 7.81
N VAL A 621 -78.15 10.80 7.70
CA VAL A 621 -78.17 9.79 8.76
C VAL A 621 -77.24 10.15 9.94
N GLY A 622 -76.09 10.80 9.67
CA GLY A 622 -75.15 11.31 10.68
C GLY A 622 -75.64 12.58 11.40
N TRP A 623 -76.61 13.30 10.82
CA TRP A 623 -77.22 14.52 11.38
C TRP A 623 -78.46 14.25 12.27
N GLY A 624 -78.76 12.99 12.59
CA GLY A 624 -80.03 12.51 13.15
C GLY A 624 -80.56 13.13 14.45
N VAL A 625 -79.86 14.09 15.04
CA VAL A 625 -80.28 14.83 16.25
C VAL A 625 -80.91 16.20 15.90
N ILE A 626 -80.54 16.80 14.76
CA ILE A 626 -80.84 18.22 14.48
C ILE A 626 -82.25 18.44 13.93
N ALA A 627 -82.87 17.41 13.33
CA ALA A 627 -84.27 17.49 12.90
C ALA A 627 -85.27 17.47 14.10
N VAL A 628 -84.87 16.95 15.25
CA VAL A 628 -85.73 16.80 16.43
C VAL A 628 -85.84 18.11 17.24
N SER A 629 -84.80 18.96 17.21
CA SER A 629 -84.75 20.22 17.98
C SER A 629 -85.63 21.34 17.41
N VAL A 630 -85.80 21.41 16.08
CA VAL A 630 -86.64 22.44 15.40
C VAL A 630 -88.10 22.37 15.88
N ALA A 631 -88.65 21.17 16.06
CA ALA A 631 -90.02 20.98 16.54
C ALA A 631 -90.17 21.23 18.06
N THR A 632 -89.10 21.15 18.86
CA THR A 632 -89.18 21.37 20.31
C THR A 632 -88.99 22.84 20.68
N LEU A 633 -88.13 23.56 19.96
CA LEU A 633 -87.79 24.96 20.24
C LEU A 633 -88.92 25.92 19.82
N VAL A 634 -89.53 25.71 18.65
CA VAL A 634 -90.62 26.56 18.14
C VAL A 634 -91.89 26.48 19.01
N PHE A 635 -92.14 25.34 19.69
CA PHE A 635 -93.30 25.15 20.57
C PHE A 635 -93.16 25.81 21.96
N GLN A 636 -91.94 26.04 22.46
CA GLN A 636 -91.73 26.59 23.81
C GLN A 636 -92.07 28.09 23.88
N PHE A 637 -91.91 28.84 22.78
CA PHE A 637 -92.14 30.29 22.73
C PHE A 637 -93.56 30.71 22.32
N TYR A 638 -94.35 29.79 21.75
CA TYR A 638 -95.77 30.02 21.43
C TYR A 638 -96.60 30.53 22.63
N LYS A 639 -96.26 30.10 23.85
CA LYS A 639 -96.94 30.53 25.08
C LYS A 639 -96.68 31.99 25.45
N ALA A 640 -95.57 32.60 25.01
CA ALA A 640 -95.21 33.98 25.39
C ALA A 640 -95.93 35.04 24.54
N VAL A 641 -96.31 34.73 23.29
CA VAL A 641 -96.80 35.72 22.31
C VAL A 641 -98.33 35.88 22.29
N ARG A 642 -99.09 35.03 23.00
CA ARG A 642 -100.57 34.93 22.90
C ARG A 642 -101.38 36.13 23.49
N SER A 643 -100.75 37.12 24.15
CA SER A 643 -101.46 38.09 25.02
C SER A 643 -101.48 39.57 24.56
N PHE A 644 -101.25 39.91 23.29
CA PHE A 644 -100.94 41.31 22.92
C PHE A 644 -101.94 42.02 21.98
N PHE A 645 -102.20 43.30 22.25
CA PHE A 645 -103.19 44.15 21.58
C PHE A 645 -102.58 45.19 20.59
N SER A 646 -101.27 45.13 20.25
CA SER A 646 -100.66 46.00 19.22
C SER A 646 -99.69 45.27 18.27
N SER A 647 -99.74 45.63 16.99
CA SER A 647 -98.98 45.00 15.88
C SER A 647 -97.46 45.16 16.04
N SER A 648 -96.97 46.35 16.38
CA SER A 648 -95.54 46.64 16.51
C SER A 648 -94.85 45.90 17.67
N TYR A 649 -95.54 45.71 18.79
CA TYR A 649 -95.00 44.96 19.93
C TYR A 649 -94.95 43.45 19.64
N LYS A 650 -95.99 42.90 19.01
CA LYS A 650 -96.02 41.50 18.53
C LYS A 650 -94.85 41.20 17.59
N GLN A 651 -94.60 42.07 16.61
CA GLN A 651 -93.49 41.93 15.67
C GLN A 651 -92.12 41.97 16.38
N SER A 652 -91.94 42.84 17.37
CA SER A 652 -90.69 42.90 18.15
C SER A 652 -90.43 41.62 18.95
N GLN A 653 -91.46 41.01 19.53
CA GLN A 653 -91.35 39.76 20.29
C GLN A 653 -91.10 38.55 19.37
N GLN A 654 -91.73 38.52 18.19
CA GLN A 654 -91.44 37.51 17.15
C GLN A 654 -89.98 37.60 16.67
N ARG A 655 -89.42 38.81 16.54
CA ARG A 655 -88.00 39.00 16.19
C ARG A 655 -87.05 38.48 17.28
N GLN A 656 -87.29 38.86 18.54
CA GLN A 656 -86.51 38.34 19.68
C GLN A 656 -86.55 36.81 19.75
N SER A 657 -87.75 36.22 19.58
CA SER A 657 -87.91 34.77 19.53
C SER A 657 -87.15 34.15 18.35
N THR A 658 -87.13 34.80 17.19
CA THR A 658 -86.35 34.31 16.03
C THR A 658 -84.86 34.28 16.37
N ASP A 659 -84.31 35.35 16.96
CA ASP A 659 -82.89 35.43 17.30
C ASP A 659 -82.47 34.36 18.31
N GLU A 660 -83.26 34.15 19.38
CA GLU A 660 -83.00 33.10 20.39
C GLU A 660 -83.12 31.68 19.79
N ASN A 661 -84.07 31.44 18.88
CA ASN A 661 -84.21 30.13 18.23
C ASN A 661 -83.07 29.86 17.24
N ILE A 662 -82.62 30.88 16.50
CA ILE A 662 -81.48 30.77 15.60
C ILE A 662 -80.20 30.47 16.37
N GLU A 663 -79.96 31.14 17.49
CA GLU A 663 -78.76 30.94 18.32
C GLU A 663 -78.67 29.50 18.84
N ASN A 664 -79.79 28.95 19.36
CA ASN A 664 -79.83 27.57 19.83
C ASN A 664 -79.63 26.54 18.71
N VAL A 665 -80.29 26.73 17.56
CA VAL A 665 -80.15 25.81 16.41
C VAL A 665 -78.73 25.87 15.83
N ALA A 666 -78.16 27.07 15.70
CA ALA A 666 -76.79 27.26 15.23
C ALA A 666 -75.76 26.61 16.18
N TYR A 667 -75.98 26.71 17.50
CA TYR A 667 -75.13 26.07 18.51
C TYR A 667 -75.16 24.53 18.41
N ASP A 668 -76.35 23.93 18.28
CA ASP A 668 -76.48 22.47 18.13
C ASP A 668 -75.81 21.96 16.84
N ILE A 669 -75.96 22.71 15.75
CA ILE A 669 -75.29 22.45 14.49
C ILE A 669 -73.76 22.56 14.65
N GLU A 670 -73.26 23.64 15.28
CA GLU A 670 -71.83 23.84 15.51
C GLU A 670 -71.23 22.71 16.35
N MET A 671 -71.90 22.30 17.44
CA MET A 671 -71.43 21.22 18.31
C MET A 671 -71.34 19.87 17.56
N ASN A 672 -72.34 19.56 16.73
CA ASN A 672 -72.34 18.32 15.94
C ASN A 672 -71.24 18.33 14.88
N VAL A 673 -71.11 19.44 14.13
CA VAL A 673 -70.07 19.55 13.10
C VAL A 673 -68.66 19.54 13.71
N GLU A 674 -68.43 20.22 14.83
CA GLU A 674 -67.12 20.21 15.50
C GLU A 674 -66.76 18.79 15.99
N SER A 675 -67.73 18.04 16.53
CA SER A 675 -67.52 16.64 16.92
C SER A 675 -67.13 15.76 15.73
N ASN A 676 -67.81 15.89 14.60
CA ASN A 676 -67.52 15.11 13.38
C ASN A 676 -66.20 15.53 12.73
N LEU A 677 -65.88 16.83 12.71
CA LEU A 677 -64.59 17.33 12.26
C LEU A 677 -63.46 16.81 13.14
N SER A 678 -63.64 16.77 14.46
CA SER A 678 -62.65 16.21 15.39
C SER A 678 -62.39 14.73 15.09
N GLN A 679 -63.44 13.94 14.83
CA GLN A 679 -63.28 12.52 14.51
C GLN A 679 -62.56 12.30 13.17
N MET A 680 -62.92 13.05 12.12
CA MET A 680 -62.21 13.02 10.84
C MET A 680 -60.73 13.44 10.98
N MET A 681 -60.43 14.45 11.81
CA MET A 681 -59.05 14.90 12.02
C MET A 681 -58.19 13.82 12.68
N LYS A 682 -58.74 12.95 13.54
CA LYS A 682 -57.99 11.81 14.08
C LYS A 682 -57.57 10.83 12.99
N ASP A 683 -58.45 10.58 12.02
CA ASP A 683 -58.13 9.70 10.87
C ASP A 683 -57.07 10.34 9.97
N VAL A 684 -57.09 11.67 9.80
CA VAL A 684 -56.02 12.42 9.10
C VAL A 684 -54.70 12.32 9.84
N GLU A 685 -54.69 12.53 11.16
CA GLU A 685 -53.48 12.44 12.00
C GLU A 685 -52.85 11.03 11.94
N ALA A 686 -53.64 9.98 12.13
CA ALA A 686 -53.15 8.60 12.07
C ALA A 686 -52.50 8.25 10.71
N ASN A 687 -53.03 8.83 9.63
CA ASN A 687 -52.48 8.64 8.29
C ASN A 687 -51.16 9.40 8.08
N ILE A 688 -51.02 10.61 8.62
CA ILE A 688 -49.75 11.34 8.61
C ILE A 688 -48.71 10.65 9.48
N GLU A 689 -49.10 10.11 10.63
CA GLU A 689 -48.22 9.27 11.46
C GLU A 689 -47.73 8.04 10.70
N SER A 690 -48.59 7.37 9.93
CA SER A 690 -48.20 6.24 9.08
C SER A 690 -47.20 6.65 7.99
N ILE A 691 -47.33 7.85 7.42
CA ILE A 691 -46.38 8.39 6.42
C ILE A 691 -45.03 8.69 7.09
N ASN A 692 -45.03 9.35 8.25
CA ASN A 692 -43.81 9.62 9.04
C ASN A 692 -43.07 8.34 9.43
N SER A 693 -43.80 7.33 9.93
CA SER A 693 -43.22 6.04 10.31
C SER A 693 -42.57 5.31 9.13
N THR A 694 -43.15 5.44 7.93
CA THR A 694 -42.57 4.87 6.72
C THR A 694 -41.24 5.56 6.36
N MET A 695 -41.19 6.89 6.43
CA MET A 695 -39.96 7.66 6.17
C MET A 695 -38.87 7.40 7.22
N GLU A 696 -39.22 7.25 8.49
CA GLU A 696 -38.32 6.85 9.58
C GLU A 696 -37.66 5.49 9.32
N THR A 697 -38.47 4.52 8.90
CA THR A 697 -38.00 3.16 8.58
C THR A 697 -36.93 3.20 7.49
N SER A 698 -37.08 4.06 6.49
CA SER A 698 -36.13 4.17 5.38
C SER A 698 -34.75 4.73 5.81
N ILE A 699 -34.67 5.53 6.87
CA ILE A 699 -33.40 6.07 7.41
C ILE A 699 -32.72 5.12 8.41
N ALA A 700 -33.49 4.22 9.05
CA ALA A 700 -32.99 3.26 10.03
C ALA A 700 -31.84 2.36 9.52
N HIS A 701 -31.73 2.18 8.20
CA HIS A 701 -30.64 1.41 7.57
C HIS A 701 -29.28 2.10 7.70
N VAL A 702 -29.20 3.39 7.38
CA VAL A 702 -27.96 4.18 7.52
C VAL A 702 -27.55 4.24 8.99
N GLU A 703 -28.52 4.33 9.90
CA GLU A 703 -28.29 4.26 11.35
C GLU A 703 -27.72 2.91 11.79
N SER A 704 -28.28 1.81 11.29
CA SER A 704 -27.79 0.45 11.57
C SER A 704 -26.33 0.29 11.14
N VAL A 705 -25.97 0.72 9.92
CA VAL A 705 -24.58 0.63 9.43
C VAL A 705 -23.64 1.50 10.26
N ASN A 706 -24.00 2.75 10.55
CA ASN A 706 -23.18 3.64 11.39
C ASN A 706 -22.98 3.07 12.82
N LYS A 707 -23.98 2.40 13.39
CA LYS A 707 -23.86 1.72 14.69
C LYS A 707 -22.91 0.52 14.63
N LYS A 708 -23.02 -0.30 13.58
CA LYS A 708 -22.14 -1.45 13.34
C LYS A 708 -20.68 -1.03 13.16
N LEU A 709 -20.42 0.04 12.39
CA LEU A 709 -19.08 0.61 12.23
C LEU A 709 -18.52 1.16 13.55
N ASN A 710 -19.34 1.78 14.38
CA ASN A 710 -18.90 2.24 15.71
C ASN A 710 -18.52 1.08 16.64
N LEU A 711 -19.30 0.00 16.65
CA LEU A 711 -18.96 -1.20 17.42
C LEU A 711 -17.66 -1.83 16.92
N ALA A 712 -17.50 -1.95 15.59
CA ALA A 712 -16.27 -2.45 14.98
C ALA A 712 -15.05 -1.61 15.40
N ARG A 713 -15.18 -0.27 15.39
CA ARG A 713 -14.14 0.65 15.84
C ARG A 713 -13.74 0.42 17.30
N GLU A 714 -14.71 0.23 18.19
CA GLU A 714 -14.45 0.00 19.62
C GLU A 714 -13.76 -1.34 19.89
N GLU A 715 -14.19 -2.40 19.22
CA GLU A 715 -13.58 -3.73 19.36
C GLU A 715 -12.17 -3.78 18.76
N LEU A 716 -11.95 -3.25 17.55
CA LEU A 716 -10.62 -3.14 16.95
C LEU A 716 -9.66 -2.34 17.84
N HIS A 717 -10.15 -1.23 18.42
CA HIS A 717 -9.35 -0.44 19.36
C HIS A 717 -8.99 -1.21 20.64
N SER A 718 -9.89 -2.07 21.13
CA SER A 718 -9.59 -2.97 22.26
C SER A 718 -8.53 -4.01 21.90
N ILE A 719 -8.57 -4.58 20.69
CA ILE A 719 -7.55 -5.53 20.21
C ILE A 719 -6.18 -4.84 20.14
N CYS A 720 -6.10 -3.61 19.58
CA CYS A 720 -4.86 -2.85 19.53
C CYS A 720 -4.24 -2.67 20.93
N LYS A 721 -5.05 -2.35 21.94
CA LYS A 721 -4.57 -2.23 23.33
C LYS A 721 -4.09 -3.54 23.94
N GLN A 722 -4.71 -4.67 23.59
CA GLN A 722 -4.27 -5.99 24.05
C GLN A 722 -2.94 -6.41 23.41
N LEU A 723 -2.64 -5.91 22.21
CA LEU A 723 -1.35 -6.14 21.53
C LEU A 723 -0.23 -5.22 22.03
N GLU A 724 -0.56 -4.17 22.80
CA GLU A 724 0.43 -3.28 23.45
C GLU A 724 0.89 -3.79 24.82
N SER A 725 0.12 -4.68 25.46
CA SER A 725 0.38 -5.26 26.79
C SER A 725 1.14 -6.56 26.71
#